data_AF-A0A443HM76-F1
#
_entry.id   AF-A0A443HM76-F1
#
_cell.length_a   1.000
_cell.length_b   1.000
_cell.length_c   1.000
_cell.angle_alpha   90.00
_cell.angle_beta   90.00
_cell.angle_gamma   90.00
#
_symmetry.space_group_name_H-M   'P 1'
#
loop_
_entity.id
_entity.type
_entity.pdbx_description
1 polymer ?
#
loop_
_entity_poly.entity_id
_entity_poly.type
_entity_poly.pdbx_seq_one_letter_code
_entity_poly.pdbx_strand_id
1 'polypeptide(L)'
;MLQERLRVLVVGNGGREHAFAWKLSQSPLVDAVYVAPGNGGTGLGTSSKIINANVKVDDYPGLVALAQKHNVNLVVPGPEAPLVDGIQGYFQAVGIRCFGPSKAAARMEGSKAFSKDFMKRHHIPTAEYENFTDYEAARKYLDSVSHQVVIKASGLAAGKGVIIPTTKEEAHQALRDIMLDHQFGEAGDEVVIEEYLDGDELSILTFSDGYTIKSLPPAQDHKRIFDGDQGPNTGGMGCYAPTLIASKAVLEEIDRTIVKPTIDGMRREGYPLVGILFTGLMMTKNGPKVLEYNVRGGDPETQTLLPLLSEDTDLAEIMVACTEHWLDGVAIKVEPKFATTVIAVAEGYPGSYAKGRPITLDPTPEDTMIFHAGTTLVGNELQSSGGRVIAATSTAETLEEAVRKSYVGISTIHFQGMHYRKDIAHRAFRDSQKQKTEEGLTYASAGVSIDAGNELVNRIKTSVARTRRPGSDAVIGGFGGTFSLAAANPAYHPHSPTIIGAIDGVGTKLKIAHVMGIHNTVGIDLVAMNVNDLVVQGAEPLFFLDCYSCGHLDVETASAFVAGVAEGCVQAGCALVGGETAEMPGLFVEDTYDAVGAAVGAINTTGDNARPILPDTSSMKPGDVLLALGSSGIHSNGYSLVRKIVERSGLSYHDPAPFTMPSSSSPLSVGAALLTPTRIYVKPLLKALSTPSSHTSTSPSAIKGLAHITGGGLVENVPRMLPATLTAHINVTSWQLPSVFQWLKKTGNVSSAEMARAFNCGVGMVIVVEKGCEDAVRSVLEQEGETVYQVGELRVKNAGEESCVLTGLESWDA
;
A
#
# COMPACT_ATOMS: atom_id res chain seq x y z
N MET A 1 -8.53 0.83 26.49
CA MET A 1 -8.53 2.25 26.86
C MET A 1 -7.81 2.41 28.18
N LEU A 2 -6.77 3.25 28.17
CA LEU A 2 -6.06 3.69 29.37
C LEU A 2 -7.03 4.33 30.37
N GLN A 3 -7.01 3.89 31.64
CA GLN A 3 -7.81 4.49 32.73
C GLN A 3 -7.08 5.65 33.42
N GLU A 4 -5.77 5.82 33.16
CA GLU A 4 -4.93 6.86 33.77
C GLU A 4 -5.10 8.22 33.07
N ARG A 5 -5.22 9.30 33.86
CA ARG A 5 -5.19 10.68 33.36
C ARG A 5 -3.74 11.13 33.16
N LEU A 6 -3.45 11.77 32.04
CA LEU A 6 -2.09 12.17 31.66
C LEU A 6 -1.82 13.65 31.92
N ARG A 7 -0.64 13.92 32.46
CA ARG A 7 -0.02 15.24 32.52
C ARG A 7 1.30 15.14 31.77
N VAL A 8 1.37 15.84 30.64
CA VAL A 8 2.45 15.65 29.67
C VAL A 8 3.44 16.81 29.78
N LEU A 9 4.74 16.52 29.69
CA LEU A 9 5.79 17.53 29.50
C LEU A 9 6.39 17.38 28.10
N VAL A 10 6.17 18.35 27.24
CA VAL A 10 6.83 18.47 25.94
C VAL A 10 8.09 19.32 26.11
N VAL A 11 9.25 18.80 25.72
CA VAL A 11 10.54 19.51 25.83
C VAL A 11 10.92 20.06 24.48
N GLY A 12 11.12 21.38 24.40
CA GLY A 12 11.47 22.12 23.20
C GLY A 12 10.68 23.41 23.03
N ASN A 13 10.88 24.08 21.89
CA ASN A 13 10.36 25.42 21.61
C ASN A 13 10.07 25.68 20.12
N GLY A 14 10.14 24.67 19.27
CA GLY A 14 9.89 24.76 17.83
C GLY A 14 8.42 24.56 17.43
N GLY A 15 8.18 24.55 16.12
CA GLY A 15 6.86 24.33 15.54
C GLY A 15 6.38 22.90 15.73
N ARG A 16 7.31 21.94 15.71
CA ARG A 16 7.05 20.53 16.05
C ARG A 16 6.51 20.38 17.47
N GLU A 17 7.13 21.02 18.45
CA GLU A 17 6.66 20.92 19.84
C GLU A 17 5.30 21.61 20.04
N HIS A 18 5.03 22.68 19.30
CA HIS A 18 3.69 23.26 19.26
C HIS A 18 2.68 22.28 18.67
N ALA A 19 2.99 21.59 17.56
CA ALA A 19 2.10 20.59 16.97
C ALA A 19 1.85 19.39 17.91
N PHE A 20 2.87 18.91 18.64
CA PHE A 20 2.67 17.91 19.69
C PHE A 20 1.75 18.44 20.78
N ALA A 21 2.01 19.63 21.32
CA ALA A 21 1.20 20.20 22.39
C ALA A 21 -0.26 20.42 21.95
N TRP A 22 -0.46 20.90 20.72
CA TRP A 22 -1.77 21.06 20.10
C TRP A 22 -2.53 19.73 20.03
N LYS A 23 -1.94 18.69 19.43
CA LYS A 23 -2.63 17.39 19.25
C LYS A 23 -2.86 16.69 20.58
N LEU A 24 -1.89 16.72 21.51
CA LEU A 24 -2.03 16.16 22.86
C LEU A 24 -3.13 16.87 23.67
N SER A 25 -3.33 18.17 23.48
CA SER A 25 -4.38 18.90 24.21
C SER A 25 -5.81 18.46 23.83
N GLN A 26 -5.99 17.89 22.63
CA GLN A 26 -7.27 17.36 22.16
C GLN A 26 -7.62 16.01 22.77
N SER A 27 -6.61 15.26 23.23
CA SER A 27 -6.83 13.96 23.85
C SER A 27 -7.78 14.08 25.05
N PRO A 28 -8.81 13.22 25.13
CA PRO A 28 -9.63 13.14 26.32
C PRO A 28 -8.80 12.70 27.52
N LEU A 29 -7.72 11.91 27.36
CA LEU A 29 -6.88 11.38 28.44
C LEU A 29 -5.97 12.43 29.08
N VAL A 30 -5.70 13.54 28.40
CA VAL A 30 -4.75 14.56 28.85
C VAL A 30 -5.43 15.66 29.66
N ASP A 31 -4.94 15.89 30.87
CA ASP A 31 -5.33 16.98 31.78
C ASP A 31 -4.57 18.28 31.50
N ALA A 32 -3.26 18.17 31.28
CA ALA A 32 -2.38 19.31 31.08
C ALA A 32 -1.19 18.94 30.19
N VAL A 33 -0.72 19.91 29.40
CA VAL A 33 0.48 19.83 28.57
C VAL A 33 1.40 20.98 28.96
N TYR A 34 2.47 20.66 29.68
CA TYR A 34 3.55 21.59 29.99
C TYR A 34 4.53 21.62 28.82
N VAL A 35 4.97 22.80 28.39
CA VAL A 35 5.97 22.95 27.32
C VAL A 35 7.19 23.70 27.87
N ALA A 36 8.37 23.10 27.79
CA ALA A 36 9.59 23.66 28.39
C ALA A 36 10.72 23.85 27.35
N PRO A 37 11.15 25.10 27.06
CA PRO A 37 10.59 26.36 27.56
C PRO A 37 9.29 26.79 26.87
N GLY A 38 8.93 26.14 25.76
CA GLY A 38 7.86 26.59 24.88
C GLY A 38 8.21 27.85 24.10
N ASN A 39 7.20 28.44 23.45
CA ASN A 39 7.35 29.65 22.63
C ASN A 39 6.14 30.58 22.76
N GLY A 40 6.17 31.69 22.02
CA GLY A 40 5.11 32.70 22.07
C GLY A 40 3.72 32.17 21.73
N GLY A 41 3.59 31.15 20.88
CA GLY A 41 2.30 30.56 20.53
C GLY A 41 1.76 29.59 21.57
N THR A 42 2.61 28.69 22.07
CA THR A 42 2.21 27.74 23.13
C THR A 42 1.83 28.45 24.43
N GLY A 43 2.35 29.67 24.66
CA GLY A 43 2.00 30.51 25.81
C GLY A 43 0.71 31.33 25.64
N LEU A 44 0.25 31.58 24.41
CA LEU A 44 -1.04 32.26 24.13
C LEU A 44 -2.22 31.27 24.14
N GLY A 45 -1.95 29.99 23.85
CA GLY A 45 -2.85 28.83 23.99
C GLY A 45 -4.20 28.92 23.28
N THR A 46 -4.33 28.21 22.15
CA THR A 46 -5.64 27.84 21.55
C THR A 46 -6.46 26.87 22.43
N SER A 47 -5.83 26.29 23.46
CA SER A 47 -6.43 25.38 24.44
C SER A 47 -5.97 25.73 25.86
N SER A 48 -6.88 25.67 26.82
CA SER A 48 -6.60 25.93 28.24
C SER A 48 -5.71 24.88 28.91
N LYS A 49 -5.38 23.78 28.22
CA LYS A 49 -4.53 22.71 28.74
C LYS A 49 -3.03 22.95 28.55
N ILE A 50 -2.63 23.87 27.66
CA ILE A 50 -1.22 24.10 27.29
C ILE A 50 -0.61 25.18 28.19
N ILE A 51 0.53 24.90 28.80
CA ILE A 51 1.19 25.78 29.78
C ILE A 51 2.69 25.82 29.50
N ASN A 52 3.25 27.00 29.22
CA ASN A 52 4.70 27.15 29.15
C ASN A 52 5.34 27.08 30.54
N ALA A 53 6.49 26.43 30.62
CA ALA A 53 7.30 26.34 31.83
C ALA A 53 8.71 26.87 31.56
N ASN A 54 9.18 27.82 32.37
CA ASN A 54 10.48 28.47 32.16
C ASN A 54 11.65 27.61 32.68
N VAL A 55 11.91 26.49 32.00
CA VAL A 55 13.05 25.60 32.22
C VAL A 55 13.73 25.38 30.87
N LYS A 56 15.07 25.44 30.84
CA LYS A 56 15.83 25.26 29.61
C LYS A 56 15.79 23.80 29.15
N VAL A 57 15.93 23.57 27.84
CA VAL A 57 15.88 22.23 27.23
C VAL A 57 17.02 21.32 27.68
N ASP A 58 18.14 21.88 28.11
CA ASP A 58 19.37 21.20 28.56
C ASP A 58 19.48 21.11 30.10
N ASP A 59 18.53 21.67 30.85
CA ASP A 59 18.48 21.57 32.32
C ASP A 59 17.72 20.31 32.75
N TYR A 60 18.31 19.13 32.52
CA TYR A 60 17.67 17.84 32.82
C TYR A 60 17.23 17.69 34.29
N PRO A 61 18.04 18.07 35.30
CA PRO A 61 17.59 18.07 36.69
C PRO A 61 16.41 19.03 36.94
N GLY A 62 16.43 20.22 36.34
CA GLY A 62 15.33 21.18 36.41
C GLY A 62 14.05 20.65 35.77
N LEU A 63 14.15 19.97 34.62
CA LEU A 63 13.03 19.35 33.93
C LEU A 63 12.40 18.22 34.76
N VAL A 64 13.22 17.38 35.40
CA VAL A 64 12.74 16.33 36.32
C VAL A 64 12.04 16.95 37.54
N ALA A 65 12.63 17.98 38.15
CA ALA A 65 12.03 18.67 39.29
C ALA A 65 10.68 19.32 38.92
N LEU A 66 10.58 19.94 37.74
CA LEU A 66 9.34 20.47 37.20
C LEU A 66 8.29 19.36 37.03
N ALA A 67 8.66 18.23 36.42
CA ALA A 67 7.77 17.12 36.18
C ALA A 67 7.21 16.53 37.48
N GLN A 68 8.06 16.32 38.49
CA GLN A 68 7.64 15.84 39.81
C GLN A 68 6.71 16.85 40.50
N LYS A 69 7.04 18.14 40.45
CA LYS A 69 6.20 19.21 41.03
C LYS A 69 4.79 19.23 40.43
N HIS A 70 4.66 18.95 39.14
CA HIS A 70 3.40 19.02 38.41
C HIS A 70 2.71 17.65 38.21
N ASN A 71 3.25 16.58 38.80
CA ASN A 71 2.78 15.20 38.65
C ASN A 71 2.70 14.77 37.17
N VAL A 72 3.70 15.15 36.39
CA VAL A 72 3.85 14.70 35.00
C VAL A 72 4.14 13.21 34.98
N ASN A 73 3.41 12.47 34.15
CA ASN A 73 3.55 11.01 33.99
C ASN A 73 3.91 10.58 32.56
N LEU A 74 4.08 11.54 31.64
CA LEU A 74 4.61 11.33 30.29
C LEU A 74 5.48 12.52 29.85
N VAL A 75 6.68 12.25 29.35
CA VAL A 75 7.58 13.25 28.76
C VAL A 75 7.76 12.98 27.27
N VAL A 76 7.77 14.04 26.47
CA VAL A 76 7.91 14.02 25.02
C VAL A 76 9.04 14.98 24.62
N PRO A 77 10.29 14.50 24.50
CA PRO A 77 11.39 15.31 23.98
C PRO A 77 11.19 15.54 22.48
N GLY A 78 11.13 16.81 22.08
CA GLY A 78 11.00 17.20 20.69
C GLY A 78 12.33 17.22 19.92
N PRO A 79 13.35 17.99 20.38
CA PRO A 79 14.63 18.09 19.70
C PRO A 79 15.56 16.90 19.99
N GLU A 80 16.52 16.74 19.09
CA GLU A 80 17.50 15.66 19.08
C GLU A 80 18.55 15.77 20.19
N ALA A 81 18.98 16.99 20.55
CA ALA A 81 20.06 17.19 21.53
C ALA A 81 19.74 16.57 22.91
N PRO A 82 18.54 16.80 23.52
CA PRO A 82 18.16 16.11 24.75
C PRO A 82 18.16 14.58 24.65
N LEU A 83 17.79 14.03 23.49
CA LEU A 83 17.79 12.58 23.26
C LEU A 83 19.20 12.01 23.23
N VAL A 84 20.11 12.67 22.52
CA VAL A 84 21.54 12.30 22.44
C VAL A 84 22.23 12.44 23.80
N ASP A 85 21.87 13.45 24.59
CA ASP A 85 22.41 13.62 25.94
C ASP A 85 21.88 12.58 26.93
N GLY A 86 20.72 11.99 26.65
CA GLY A 86 20.14 10.88 27.39
C GLY A 86 19.01 11.26 28.33
N ILE A 87 18.20 12.27 27.99
CA ILE A 87 17.04 12.73 28.77
C ILE A 87 16.12 11.60 29.24
N GLN A 88 15.95 10.54 28.41
CA GLN A 88 15.15 9.36 28.75
C GLN A 88 15.60 8.71 30.07
N GLY A 89 16.92 8.61 30.31
CA GLY A 89 17.46 8.00 31.53
C GLY A 89 17.15 8.81 32.80
N TYR A 90 17.13 10.14 32.69
CA TYR A 90 16.79 11.03 33.81
C TYR A 90 15.35 10.83 34.28
N PHE A 91 14.40 10.70 33.35
CA PHE A 91 12.98 10.48 33.68
C PHE A 91 12.69 9.04 34.09
N GLN A 92 13.36 8.07 33.47
CA GLN A 92 13.23 6.67 33.87
C GLN A 92 13.69 6.45 35.31
N ALA A 93 14.76 7.13 35.76
CA ALA A 93 15.27 7.03 37.13
C ALA A 93 14.26 7.48 38.20
N VAL A 94 13.26 8.29 37.84
CA VAL A 94 12.18 8.74 38.73
C VAL A 94 10.82 8.10 38.39
N GLY A 95 10.80 7.09 37.52
CA GLY A 95 9.59 6.33 37.18
C GLY A 95 8.60 7.06 36.26
N ILE A 96 9.04 8.08 35.52
CA ILE A 96 8.20 8.83 34.57
C ILE A 96 8.44 8.29 33.15
N ARG A 97 7.36 8.02 32.41
CA ARG A 97 7.43 7.56 31.02
C ARG A 97 8.06 8.63 30.13
N CYS A 98 8.94 8.23 29.22
CA CYS A 98 9.57 9.13 28.25
C CYS A 98 9.39 8.56 26.84
N PHE A 99 8.59 9.24 26.02
CA PHE A 99 8.39 8.94 24.61
C PHE A 99 9.58 9.49 23.82
N GLY A 100 10.66 8.73 23.82
CA GLY A 100 11.90 9.05 23.12
C GLY A 100 12.94 7.95 23.33
N PRO A 101 13.91 7.83 22.41
CA PRO A 101 14.92 6.78 22.46
C PRO A 101 15.80 6.90 23.70
N SER A 102 16.40 5.77 24.10
CA SER A 102 17.52 5.78 25.03
C SER A 102 18.73 6.48 24.41
N LYS A 103 19.69 6.91 25.25
CA LYS A 103 20.96 7.49 24.77
C LYS A 103 21.69 6.60 23.76
N ALA A 104 21.65 5.28 23.97
CA ALA A 104 22.27 4.32 23.06
C ALA A 104 21.57 4.28 21.70
N ALA A 105 20.24 4.27 21.68
CA ALA A 105 19.44 4.29 20.45
C ALA A 105 19.55 5.63 19.71
N ALA A 106 19.68 6.75 20.44
CA ALA A 106 19.80 8.08 19.88
C ALA A 106 21.09 8.32 19.07
N ARG A 107 22.09 7.43 19.21
CA ARG A 107 23.29 7.41 18.37
C ARG A 107 22.99 7.26 16.88
N MET A 108 21.84 6.69 16.51
CA MET A 108 21.40 6.59 15.12
C MET A 108 21.25 7.96 14.42
N GLU A 109 20.89 9.02 15.16
CA GLU A 109 20.92 10.40 14.68
C GLU A 109 22.21 11.12 15.10
N GLY A 110 22.70 10.86 16.32
CA GLY A 110 23.86 11.54 16.88
C GLY A 110 25.20 11.25 16.20
N SER A 111 25.32 10.15 15.44
CA SER A 111 26.51 9.81 14.64
C SER A 111 26.10 9.20 13.30
N LYS A 112 26.35 9.94 12.20
CA LYS A 112 26.09 9.44 10.84
C LYS A 112 26.99 8.26 10.48
N ALA A 113 28.23 8.25 10.94
CA ALA A 113 29.14 7.12 10.75
C ALA A 113 28.57 5.85 11.40
N PHE A 114 28.07 5.95 12.63
CA PHE A 114 27.44 4.83 13.33
C PHE A 114 26.21 4.31 12.59
N SER A 115 25.32 5.18 12.12
CA SER A 115 24.11 4.75 11.42
C SER A 115 24.42 4.10 10.08
N LYS A 116 25.44 4.59 9.37
CA LYS A 116 25.95 3.98 8.14
C LYS A 116 26.52 2.58 8.37
N ASP A 117 27.37 2.42 9.38
CA ASP A 117 27.92 1.11 9.76
C ASP A 117 26.83 0.14 10.24
N PHE A 118 25.82 0.65 10.95
CA PHE A 118 24.64 -0.13 11.30
C PHE A 118 23.91 -0.62 10.05
N MET A 119 23.62 0.26 9.08
CA MET A 119 22.95 -0.11 7.84
C MET A 119 23.73 -1.17 7.06
N LYS A 120 25.06 -1.03 6.96
CA LYS A 120 25.94 -2.02 6.32
C LYS A 120 25.87 -3.38 7.02
N ARG A 121 25.94 -3.43 8.35
CA ARG A 121 25.87 -4.67 9.14
C ARG A 121 24.50 -5.37 9.04
N HIS A 122 23.41 -4.62 8.89
CA HIS A 122 22.05 -5.16 8.79
C HIS A 122 21.52 -5.27 7.35
N HIS A 123 22.35 -5.03 6.34
CA HIS A 123 22.00 -5.08 4.92
C HIS A 123 20.84 -4.14 4.55
N ILE A 124 20.80 -2.96 5.15
CA ILE A 124 19.81 -1.93 4.86
C ILE A 124 20.30 -1.08 3.69
N PRO A 125 19.50 -0.91 2.61
CA PRO A 125 19.89 -0.12 1.45
C PRO A 125 20.22 1.34 1.81
N THR A 126 21.43 1.79 1.47
CA THR A 126 21.88 3.17 1.65
C THR A 126 22.91 3.54 0.57
N ALA A 127 23.30 4.82 0.53
CA ALA A 127 24.40 5.29 -0.31
C ALA A 127 25.70 4.54 0.03
N GLU A 128 26.44 4.07 -0.98
CA GLU A 128 27.85 3.63 -0.82
C GLU A 128 28.63 4.70 -0.05
N TYR A 129 29.42 4.28 0.94
CA TYR A 129 30.09 5.21 1.83
C TYR A 129 31.35 4.60 2.44
N GLU A 130 32.25 5.47 2.90
CA GLU A 130 33.30 5.14 3.85
C GLU A 130 33.44 6.24 4.93
N ASN A 131 33.82 5.83 6.14
CA ASN A 131 33.98 6.69 7.32
C ASN A 131 35.46 6.98 7.58
N PHE A 132 35.80 8.21 7.95
CA PHE A 132 37.19 8.62 8.18
C PHE A 132 37.35 9.49 9.42
N THR A 133 38.40 9.22 10.19
CA THR A 133 38.91 10.07 11.28
C THR A 133 40.29 10.66 10.97
N ASP A 134 40.93 10.21 9.88
CA ASP A 134 42.22 10.73 9.40
C ASP A 134 42.04 11.46 8.07
N TYR A 135 42.50 12.71 8.01
CA TYR A 135 42.34 13.56 6.84
C TYR A 135 43.06 13.01 5.60
N GLU A 136 44.27 12.45 5.74
CA GLU A 136 45.01 11.93 4.58
C GLU A 136 44.37 10.65 4.01
N ALA A 137 43.80 9.80 4.85
CA ALA A 137 43.01 8.66 4.44
C ALA A 137 41.74 9.10 3.68
N ALA A 138 40.99 10.06 4.23
CA ALA A 138 39.80 10.61 3.60
C ALA A 138 40.12 11.25 2.23
N ARG A 139 41.22 12.01 2.15
CA ARG A 139 41.69 12.65 0.91
C ARG A 139 42.05 11.62 -0.15
N LYS A 140 42.76 10.54 0.21
CA LYS A 140 43.11 9.44 -0.71
C LYS A 140 41.88 8.69 -1.20
N TYR A 141 40.89 8.47 -0.34
CA TYR A 141 39.62 7.87 -0.75
C TYR A 141 38.92 8.77 -1.77
N LEU A 142 38.81 10.07 -1.48
CA LEU A 142 38.22 11.05 -2.39
C LEU A 142 38.95 11.12 -3.76
N ASP A 143 40.27 10.98 -3.76
CA ASP A 143 41.08 10.88 -4.98
C ASP A 143 40.70 9.63 -5.80
N SER A 144 40.44 8.50 -5.12
CA SER A 144 40.16 7.19 -5.74
C SER A 144 38.75 7.06 -6.34
N VAL A 145 37.80 7.84 -5.83
CA VAL A 145 36.39 7.78 -6.26
C VAL A 145 36.21 8.47 -7.63
N SER A 146 35.43 7.84 -8.51
CA SER A 146 35.12 8.34 -9.86
C SER A 146 33.71 8.90 -10.03
N HIS A 147 32.86 8.81 -9.00
CA HIS A 147 31.50 9.33 -8.98
C HIS A 147 31.37 10.63 -8.16
N GLN A 148 30.24 11.32 -8.27
CA GLN A 148 29.95 12.51 -7.44
C GLN A 148 29.71 12.08 -6.00
N VAL A 149 30.22 12.87 -5.04
CA VAL A 149 30.16 12.52 -3.61
C VAL A 149 29.37 13.53 -2.81
N VAL A 150 28.94 13.11 -1.62
CA VAL A 150 28.42 13.96 -0.56
C VAL A 150 29.33 13.80 0.66
N ILE A 151 29.78 14.91 1.23
CA ILE A 151 30.64 14.92 2.42
C ILE A 151 29.80 15.37 3.60
N LYS A 152 29.74 14.54 4.65
CA LYS A 152 28.92 14.81 5.84
C LYS A 152 29.76 14.73 7.11
N ALA A 153 29.64 15.75 7.96
CA ALA A 153 30.13 15.66 9.34
C ALA A 153 29.33 14.59 10.12
N SER A 154 30.01 13.75 10.90
CA SER A 154 29.40 12.62 11.62
C SER A 154 28.48 13.10 12.75
N GLY A 155 28.87 14.12 13.50
CA GLY A 155 28.11 14.63 14.65
C GLY A 155 26.92 15.54 14.30
N LEU A 156 26.24 16.03 15.35
CA LEU A 156 25.11 16.95 15.24
C LEU A 156 25.54 18.33 14.73
N ALA A 157 25.36 18.58 13.44
CA ALA A 157 25.69 19.85 12.78
C ALA A 157 24.44 20.69 12.40
N ALA A 158 23.29 20.45 13.06
CA ALA A 158 22.01 21.14 12.82
C ALA A 158 21.61 21.23 11.33
N GLY A 159 21.85 20.15 10.57
CA GLY A 159 21.58 20.07 9.12
C GLY A 159 22.52 20.87 8.21
N LYS A 160 23.52 21.58 8.77
CA LYS A 160 24.49 22.40 8.01
C LYS A 160 25.75 21.65 7.61
N GLY A 161 26.05 20.54 8.28
CA GLY A 161 27.23 19.71 8.02
C GLY A 161 27.07 18.71 6.87
N VAL A 162 26.31 19.05 5.83
CA VAL A 162 26.15 18.23 4.61
C VAL A 162 26.53 19.09 3.42
N ILE A 163 27.62 18.71 2.75
CA ILE A 163 28.18 19.46 1.60
C ILE A 163 28.10 18.56 0.37
N ILE A 164 27.55 19.12 -0.72
CA ILE A 164 27.41 18.45 -2.02
C ILE A 164 28.34 19.18 -3.00
N PRO A 165 29.64 18.81 -3.05
CA PRO A 165 30.59 19.41 -3.97
C PRO A 165 30.26 19.03 -5.42
N THR A 166 30.43 19.98 -6.33
CA THR A 166 30.23 19.77 -7.78
C THR A 166 31.53 19.47 -8.51
N THR A 167 32.68 19.72 -7.87
CA THR A 167 34.03 19.45 -8.38
C THR A 167 34.89 18.73 -7.34
N LYS A 168 35.98 18.07 -7.78
CA LYS A 168 36.93 17.42 -6.83
C LYS A 168 37.62 18.46 -5.96
N GLU A 169 37.93 19.62 -6.51
CA GLU A 169 38.55 20.74 -5.79
C GLU A 169 37.63 21.24 -4.66
N GLU A 170 36.34 21.42 -4.94
CA GLU A 170 35.34 21.74 -3.91
C GLU A 170 35.24 20.64 -2.85
N ALA A 171 35.30 19.37 -3.26
CA ALA A 171 35.26 18.25 -2.34
C ALA A 171 36.48 18.22 -1.40
N HIS A 172 37.68 18.51 -1.92
CA HIS A 172 38.88 18.63 -1.10
C HIS A 172 38.81 19.83 -0.14
N GLN A 173 38.28 20.97 -0.60
CA GLN A 173 38.11 22.14 0.26
C GLN A 173 37.12 21.85 1.39
N ALA A 174 35.96 21.27 1.08
CA ALA A 174 34.97 20.86 2.06
C ALA A 174 35.54 19.90 3.11
N LEU A 175 36.37 18.94 2.67
CA LEU A 175 37.04 18.00 3.56
C LEU A 175 38.02 18.69 4.52
N ARG A 176 38.78 19.69 4.04
CA ARG A 176 39.66 20.51 4.88
C ARG A 176 38.88 21.36 5.87
N ASP A 177 37.83 22.04 5.41
CA ASP A 177 37.00 22.90 6.24
C ASP A 177 36.41 22.11 7.43
N ILE A 178 35.98 20.88 7.16
CA ILE A 178 35.42 19.98 8.19
C ILE A 178 36.51 19.47 9.14
N MET A 179 37.58 18.85 8.63
CA MET A 179 38.51 18.05 9.45
C MET A 179 39.74 18.82 9.97
N LEU A 180 40.17 19.89 9.29
CA LEU A 180 41.36 20.66 9.67
C LEU A 180 41.00 22.01 10.27
N ASP A 181 40.03 22.71 9.67
CA ASP A 181 39.60 24.03 10.14
C ASP A 181 38.49 23.94 11.20
N HIS A 182 38.07 22.72 11.56
CA HIS A 182 37.07 22.41 12.59
C HIS A 182 35.81 23.27 12.49
N GLN A 183 35.31 23.49 11.27
CA GLN A 183 34.16 24.36 11.01
C GLN A 183 32.92 23.99 11.84
N PHE A 184 32.79 22.70 12.18
CA PHE A 184 31.67 22.16 12.97
C PHE A 184 32.09 21.68 14.37
N GLY A 185 33.26 22.09 14.87
CA GLY A 185 33.81 21.62 16.15
C GLY A 185 34.00 20.10 16.19
N GLU A 186 33.74 19.47 17.34
CA GLU A 186 33.88 18.02 17.54
C GLU A 186 33.00 17.18 16.58
N ALA A 187 31.92 17.76 16.03
CA ALA A 187 31.09 17.06 15.05
C ALA A 187 31.83 16.75 13.73
N GLY A 188 32.93 17.46 13.45
CA GLY A 188 33.77 17.31 12.25
C GLY A 188 35.00 16.41 12.43
N ASP A 189 35.26 15.87 13.63
CA ASP A 189 36.41 14.98 13.90
C ASP A 189 36.30 13.63 13.16
N GLU A 190 35.08 13.28 12.74
CA GLU A 190 34.78 12.14 11.90
C GLU A 190 33.89 12.58 10.73
N VAL A 191 34.23 12.13 9.52
CA VAL A 191 33.52 12.48 8.28
C VAL A 191 33.05 11.22 7.57
N VAL A 192 31.87 11.31 6.96
CA VAL A 192 31.31 10.29 6.06
C VAL A 192 31.41 10.83 4.64
N ILE A 193 32.05 10.08 3.73
CA ILE A 193 32.06 10.38 2.30
C ILE A 193 31.16 9.35 1.62
N GLU A 194 30.07 9.82 1.00
CA GLU A 194 29.03 8.97 0.39
C GLU A 194 28.89 9.21 -1.10
N GLU A 195 28.37 8.22 -1.85
CA GLU A 195 27.89 8.44 -3.21
C GLU A 195 26.76 9.49 -3.23
N TYR A 196 26.76 10.33 -4.25
CA TYR A 196 25.63 11.20 -4.54
C TYR A 196 24.48 10.36 -5.12
N LEU A 197 23.34 10.35 -4.42
CA LEU A 197 22.12 9.70 -4.88
C LEU A 197 21.24 10.71 -5.63
N ASP A 198 20.74 10.29 -6.79
CA ASP A 198 19.80 11.03 -7.62
C ASP A 198 18.41 10.39 -7.52
N GLY A 199 17.38 11.23 -7.36
CA GLY A 199 16.01 10.80 -7.15
C GLY A 199 15.16 11.82 -6.39
N ASP A 200 13.95 11.41 -6.02
CA ASP A 200 13.06 12.22 -5.19
C ASP A 200 13.25 11.90 -3.71
N GLU A 201 13.35 12.94 -2.87
CA GLU A 201 13.40 12.79 -1.42
C GLU A 201 12.03 12.40 -0.86
N LEU A 202 12.03 11.48 0.11
CA LEU A 202 10.85 10.96 0.78
C LEU A 202 11.12 10.84 2.28
N SER A 203 10.19 11.31 3.10
CA SER A 203 10.27 11.24 4.55
C SER A 203 9.20 10.30 5.10
N ILE A 204 9.60 9.33 5.92
CA ILE A 204 8.67 8.43 6.62
C ILE A 204 8.88 8.55 8.13
N LEU A 205 7.84 8.96 8.84
CA LEU A 205 7.81 8.97 10.31
C LEU A 205 7.12 7.70 10.79
N THR A 206 7.83 6.92 11.61
CA THR A 206 7.36 5.64 12.12
C THR A 206 7.33 5.63 13.64
N PHE A 207 6.15 5.41 14.22
CA PHE A 207 6.04 5.11 15.65
C PHE A 207 6.61 3.71 15.92
N SER A 208 7.40 3.60 16.98
CA SER A 208 7.99 2.34 17.41
C SER A 208 7.96 2.23 18.93
N ASP A 209 7.60 1.05 19.40
CA ASP A 209 7.74 0.63 20.79
C ASP A 209 9.00 -0.26 21.00
N GLY A 210 9.82 -0.40 19.95
CA GLY A 210 11.00 -1.25 19.93
C GLY A 210 10.76 -2.65 19.34
N TYR A 211 9.50 -3.03 19.12
CA TYR A 211 9.10 -4.32 18.54
C TYR A 211 8.16 -4.14 17.35
N THR A 212 7.16 -3.29 17.52
CA THR A 212 6.10 -2.98 16.57
C THR A 212 6.41 -1.65 15.89
N ILE A 213 6.14 -1.58 14.59
CA ILE A 213 6.20 -0.35 13.80
C ILE A 213 4.81 0.06 13.32
N LYS A 214 4.51 1.35 13.36
CA LYS A 214 3.33 1.96 12.74
C LYS A 214 3.72 3.27 12.06
N SER A 215 3.77 3.25 10.73
CA SER A 215 4.21 4.40 9.93
C SER A 215 3.06 5.36 9.62
N LEU A 216 3.36 6.64 9.67
CA LEU A 216 2.51 7.70 9.15
C LEU A 216 2.64 7.75 7.61
N PRO A 217 1.69 8.41 6.91
CA PRO A 217 1.79 8.55 5.46
C PRO A 217 3.10 9.20 5.04
N PRO A 218 3.63 8.86 3.86
CA PRO A 218 4.86 9.46 3.37
C PRO A 218 4.69 10.97 3.17
N ALA A 219 5.69 11.73 3.58
CA ALA A 219 5.74 13.17 3.42
C ALA A 219 6.92 13.57 2.52
N GLN A 220 6.85 14.77 1.95
CA GLN A 220 7.99 15.38 1.28
C GLN A 220 8.20 16.79 1.81
N ASP A 221 9.42 17.08 2.23
CA ASP A 221 9.84 18.38 2.72
C ASP A 221 10.58 19.18 1.64
N HIS A 222 10.62 20.49 1.83
CA HIS A 222 11.30 21.43 0.94
C HIS A 222 12.42 22.13 1.69
N LYS A 223 13.66 21.62 1.59
CA LYS A 223 14.82 22.12 2.37
C LYS A 223 15.39 23.44 1.88
N ARG A 224 15.26 23.80 0.61
CA ARG A 224 15.90 24.98 0.00
C ARG A 224 15.14 26.27 0.33
N ILE A 225 15.86 27.36 0.61
CA ILE A 225 15.33 28.66 1.10
C ILE A 225 14.49 29.42 0.07
N PHE A 226 14.81 29.33 -1.22
CA PHE A 226 14.13 30.07 -2.29
C PHE A 226 13.30 29.15 -3.19
N ASP A 227 12.33 29.76 -3.89
CA ASP A 227 11.51 29.10 -4.89
C ASP A 227 12.36 28.42 -5.97
N GLY A 228 11.85 27.36 -6.59
CA GLY A 228 12.58 26.55 -7.57
C GLY A 228 13.72 25.73 -6.96
N ASP A 229 13.65 25.45 -5.66
CA ASP A 229 14.64 24.73 -4.88
C ASP A 229 16.05 25.34 -4.94
N GLN A 230 16.12 26.67 -4.86
CA GLN A 230 17.37 27.43 -4.95
C GLN A 230 17.90 27.89 -3.58
N GLY A 231 19.17 28.28 -3.54
CA GLY A 231 19.84 28.80 -2.35
C GLY A 231 20.28 27.72 -1.35
N PRO A 232 20.81 28.08 -0.17
CA PRO A 232 21.29 27.13 0.83
C PRO A 232 20.19 26.21 1.38
N ASN A 233 20.60 25.04 1.88
CA ASN A 233 19.74 24.15 2.67
C ASN A 233 19.35 24.82 4.00
N THR A 234 18.14 24.53 4.43
CA THR A 234 17.53 25.00 5.68
C THR A 234 17.06 23.79 6.50
N GLY A 235 16.45 24.05 7.66
CA GLY A 235 15.74 22.99 8.39
C GLY A 235 14.41 22.56 7.76
N GLY A 236 14.02 23.12 6.60
CA GLY A 236 12.73 22.92 5.94
C GLY A 236 11.95 24.22 5.83
N MET A 237 11.47 24.55 4.63
CA MET A 237 10.63 25.71 4.30
C MET A 237 9.14 25.36 4.15
N GLY A 238 8.83 24.08 4.09
CA GLY A 238 7.48 23.54 3.98
C GLY A 238 7.51 22.04 3.81
N CYS A 239 6.34 21.42 3.94
CA CYS A 239 6.15 19.98 3.79
C CYS A 239 4.71 19.71 3.36
N TYR A 240 4.49 18.61 2.64
CA TYR A 240 3.15 18.12 2.33
C TYR A 240 3.06 16.61 2.50
N ALA A 241 1.86 16.12 2.80
CA ALA A 241 1.56 14.70 2.96
C ALA A 241 0.07 14.41 2.65
N PRO A 242 -0.28 13.19 2.21
CA PRO A 242 0.62 12.18 1.68
C PRO A 242 1.25 12.64 0.36
N THR A 243 2.49 12.23 0.09
CA THR A 243 3.07 12.32 -1.27
C THR A 243 2.72 11.09 -2.09
N LEU A 244 2.56 11.27 -3.40
CA LEU A 244 2.21 10.20 -4.36
C LEU A 244 3.43 9.54 -5.00
N ILE A 245 4.64 9.94 -4.61
CA ILE A 245 5.91 9.43 -5.17
C ILE A 245 6.11 7.94 -4.84
N ALA A 246 5.63 7.50 -3.67
CA ALA A 246 5.72 6.11 -3.25
C ALA A 246 4.35 5.43 -3.38
N SER A 247 4.27 4.43 -4.26
CA SER A 247 3.11 3.54 -4.32
C SER A 247 3.02 2.68 -3.05
N LYS A 248 1.87 2.05 -2.80
CA LYS A 248 1.70 1.14 -1.66
C LYS A 248 2.74 0.00 -1.66
N ALA A 249 3.05 -0.56 -2.83
CA ALA A 249 4.07 -1.60 -2.96
C ALA A 249 5.47 -1.09 -2.59
N VAL A 250 5.79 0.15 -2.97
CA VAL A 250 7.06 0.79 -2.57
C VAL A 250 7.09 1.04 -1.06
N LEU A 251 5.99 1.46 -0.44
CA LEU A 251 5.91 1.61 1.02
C LEU A 251 6.10 0.26 1.74
N GLU A 252 5.47 -0.81 1.25
CA GLU A 252 5.67 -2.17 1.77
C GLU A 252 7.12 -2.65 1.59
N GLU A 253 7.76 -2.30 0.46
CA GLU A 253 9.19 -2.55 0.24
C GLU A 253 10.07 -1.81 1.24
N ILE A 254 9.79 -0.52 1.47
CA ILE A 254 10.51 0.31 2.45
C ILE A 254 10.36 -0.29 3.86
N ASP A 255 9.16 -0.70 4.25
CA ASP A 255 8.94 -1.35 5.54
C ASP A 255 9.74 -2.66 5.64
N ARG A 256 9.68 -3.51 4.61
CA ARG A 256 10.34 -4.82 4.60
C ARG A 256 11.87 -4.73 4.58
N THR A 257 12.43 -3.77 3.85
CA THR A 257 13.88 -3.70 3.56
C THR A 257 14.62 -2.66 4.38
N ILE A 258 13.93 -1.65 4.92
CA ILE A 258 14.54 -0.53 5.63
C ILE A 258 14.00 -0.42 7.05
N VAL A 259 12.72 -0.07 7.22
CA VAL A 259 12.19 0.34 8.54
C VAL A 259 12.18 -0.84 9.51
N LYS A 260 11.60 -1.98 9.11
CA LYS A 260 11.54 -3.17 9.98
C LYS A 260 12.94 -3.74 10.27
N PRO A 261 13.84 -3.92 9.29
CA PRO A 261 15.22 -4.33 9.59
C PRO A 261 15.96 -3.37 10.52
N THR A 262 15.69 -2.06 10.43
CA THR A 262 16.27 -1.06 11.35
C THR A 262 15.82 -1.32 12.78
N ILE A 263 14.51 -1.37 13.03
CA ILE A 263 13.97 -1.56 14.37
C ILE A 263 14.37 -2.93 14.93
N ASP A 264 14.31 -3.99 14.12
CA ASP A 264 14.76 -5.33 14.53
C ASP A 264 16.27 -5.36 14.83
N GLY A 265 17.09 -4.66 14.05
CA GLY A 265 18.54 -4.58 14.26
C GLY A 265 18.89 -3.84 15.54
N MET A 266 18.27 -2.68 15.79
CA MET A 266 18.45 -1.90 17.02
C MET A 266 18.06 -2.72 18.26
N ARG A 267 16.94 -3.43 18.20
CA ARG A 267 16.51 -4.35 19.26
C ARG A 267 17.51 -5.49 19.47
N ARG A 268 17.97 -6.15 18.40
CA ARG A 268 18.92 -7.26 18.46
C ARG A 268 20.27 -6.85 19.05
N GLU A 269 20.70 -5.61 18.82
CA GLU A 269 21.94 -5.07 19.40
C GLU A 269 21.74 -4.44 20.80
N GLY A 270 20.54 -4.53 21.39
CA GLY A 270 20.28 -4.17 22.79
C GLY A 270 19.90 -2.71 23.04
N TYR A 271 19.52 -1.96 22.02
CA TYR A 271 19.07 -0.58 22.14
C TYR A 271 17.75 -0.35 21.37
N PRO A 272 16.63 -0.97 21.79
CA PRO A 272 15.35 -0.82 21.10
C PRO A 272 14.93 0.65 21.00
N LEU A 273 14.37 1.04 19.85
CA LEU A 273 13.89 2.40 19.61
C LEU A 273 12.45 2.54 20.12
N VAL A 274 12.27 3.32 21.19
CA VAL A 274 10.97 3.81 21.65
C VAL A 274 10.81 5.25 21.19
N GLY A 275 9.72 5.59 20.49
CA GLY A 275 9.47 6.94 20.00
C GLY A 275 9.17 6.97 18.50
N ILE A 276 9.73 7.95 17.79
CA ILE A 276 9.57 8.13 16.35
C ILE A 276 10.91 7.85 15.65
N LEU A 277 10.92 6.92 14.71
CA LEU A 277 11.96 6.83 13.68
C LEU A 277 11.54 7.68 12.49
N PHE A 278 12.25 8.76 12.25
CA PHE A 278 12.22 9.46 10.99
C PHE A 278 13.24 8.80 10.06
N THR A 279 12.79 8.34 8.90
CA THR A 279 13.66 7.79 7.85
C THR A 279 13.62 8.73 6.65
N GLY A 280 14.74 9.40 6.39
CA GLY A 280 14.95 10.17 5.17
C GLY A 280 15.42 9.24 4.07
N LEU A 281 14.71 9.23 2.94
CA LEU A 281 14.92 8.30 1.84
C LEU A 281 15.16 9.06 0.54
N MET A 282 15.94 8.46 -0.35
CA MET A 282 16.02 8.84 -1.75
C MET A 282 15.37 7.76 -2.60
N MET A 283 14.40 8.14 -3.42
CA MET A 283 13.75 7.27 -4.39
C MET A 283 14.57 7.23 -5.66
N THR A 284 15.52 6.29 -5.72
CA THR A 284 16.41 6.12 -6.88
C THR A 284 15.79 5.20 -7.93
N LYS A 285 16.36 5.20 -9.14
CA LYS A 285 16.02 4.22 -10.19
C LYS A 285 16.19 2.75 -9.79
N ASN A 286 16.97 2.47 -8.75
CA ASN A 286 17.25 1.13 -8.25
C ASN A 286 16.47 0.80 -6.97
N GLY A 287 15.48 1.62 -6.59
CA GLY A 287 14.69 1.46 -5.37
C GLY A 287 15.04 2.48 -4.27
N PRO A 288 14.35 2.39 -3.11
CA PRO A 288 14.53 3.30 -1.99
C PRO A 288 15.89 3.08 -1.30
N LYS A 289 16.61 4.16 -1.03
CA LYS A 289 17.86 4.14 -0.25
C LYS A 289 17.78 5.12 0.91
N VAL A 290 18.25 4.73 2.09
CA VAL A 290 18.32 5.61 3.27
C VAL A 290 19.37 6.69 3.07
N LEU A 291 18.97 7.95 3.24
CA LEU A 291 19.85 9.12 3.32
C LEU A 291 20.35 9.34 4.74
N GLU A 292 19.43 9.30 5.71
CA GLU A 292 19.68 9.55 7.12
C GLU A 292 18.54 9.06 8.02
N TYR A 293 18.85 8.86 9.30
CA TYR A 293 17.85 8.65 10.35
C TYR A 293 17.80 9.87 11.27
N ASN A 294 16.59 10.24 11.67
CA ASN A 294 16.37 11.05 12.85
C ASN A 294 15.52 10.23 13.85
N VAL A 295 15.75 10.39 15.15
CA VAL A 295 15.11 9.57 16.19
C VAL A 295 14.03 10.34 16.96
N ARG A 296 13.42 11.30 16.27
CA ARG A 296 12.37 12.21 16.73
C ARG A 296 11.48 12.63 15.56
N GLY A 297 10.40 13.36 15.84
CA GLY A 297 9.57 13.94 14.79
C GLY A 297 10.33 14.92 13.88
N GLY A 298 10.02 14.93 12.59
CA GLY A 298 10.51 15.95 11.65
C GLY A 298 9.91 17.33 11.93
N ASP A 299 10.57 18.39 11.49
CA ASP A 299 10.04 19.76 11.53
C ASP A 299 10.37 20.39 10.18
N PRO A 300 9.40 20.61 9.27
CA PRO A 300 7.97 20.75 9.52
C PRO A 300 7.08 19.49 9.43
N GLU A 301 7.63 18.29 9.23
CA GLU A 301 6.83 17.09 8.93
C GLU A 301 5.82 16.76 10.03
N THR A 302 6.16 16.98 11.31
CA THR A 302 5.23 16.77 12.42
C THR A 302 4.05 17.73 12.34
N GLN A 303 4.29 19.00 11.98
CA GLN A 303 3.22 19.97 11.76
C GLN A 303 2.28 19.55 10.63
N THR A 304 2.81 18.88 9.60
CA THR A 304 2.02 18.41 8.45
C THR A 304 1.25 17.12 8.74
N LEU A 305 1.87 16.15 9.42
CA LEU A 305 1.31 14.79 9.56
C LEU A 305 0.31 14.65 10.71
N LEU A 306 0.52 15.33 11.85
CA LEU A 306 -0.40 15.20 13.00
C LEU A 306 -1.84 15.66 12.71
N PRO A 307 -2.08 16.72 11.90
CA PRO A 307 -3.42 17.08 11.47
C PRO A 307 -4.17 16.00 10.68
N LEU A 308 -3.47 15.05 10.07
CA LEU A 308 -4.09 13.96 9.31
C LEU A 308 -4.53 12.79 10.19
N LEU A 309 -4.13 12.73 11.46
CA LEU A 309 -4.62 11.68 12.37
C LEU A 309 -6.12 11.83 12.58
N SER A 310 -6.86 10.75 12.31
CA SER A 310 -8.31 10.69 12.49
C SER A 310 -8.74 11.04 13.91
N GLU A 311 -9.97 11.55 14.05
CA GLU A 311 -10.49 11.97 15.35
C GLU A 311 -10.54 10.82 16.38
N ASP A 312 -10.70 9.59 15.91
CA ASP A 312 -10.69 8.37 16.73
C ASP A 312 -9.28 7.82 17.02
N THR A 313 -8.22 8.51 16.59
CA THR A 313 -6.82 8.16 16.82
C THR A 313 -6.17 9.12 17.80
N ASP A 314 -5.98 8.67 19.05
CA ASP A 314 -5.42 9.48 20.13
C ASP A 314 -3.88 9.39 20.17
N LEU A 315 -3.20 10.52 19.92
CA LEU A 315 -1.74 10.62 20.00
C LEU A 315 -1.20 10.27 21.40
N ALA A 316 -1.93 10.60 22.47
CA ALA A 316 -1.49 10.30 23.82
C ALA A 316 -1.50 8.78 24.09
N GLU A 317 -2.50 8.06 23.58
CA GLU A 317 -2.56 6.59 23.68
C GLU A 317 -1.42 5.94 22.90
N ILE A 318 -1.13 6.42 21.68
CA ILE A 318 0.01 5.96 20.88
C ILE A 318 1.33 6.13 21.63
N MET A 319 1.57 7.32 22.21
CA MET A 319 2.81 7.61 22.92
C MET A 319 2.97 6.73 24.17
N VAL A 320 1.90 6.53 24.95
CA VAL A 320 1.94 5.63 26.11
C VAL A 320 2.19 4.19 25.68
N ALA A 321 1.48 3.70 24.66
CA ALA A 321 1.67 2.35 24.13
C ALA A 321 3.10 2.10 23.64
N CYS A 322 3.74 3.12 23.05
CA CYS A 322 5.16 3.05 22.69
C CYS A 322 6.05 2.89 23.93
N THR A 323 5.81 3.66 24.98
CA THR A 323 6.61 3.59 26.22
C THR A 323 6.36 2.33 27.05
N GLU A 324 5.26 1.62 26.79
CA GLU A 324 4.84 0.41 27.51
C GLU A 324 4.92 -0.87 26.66
N HIS A 325 5.43 -0.79 25.43
CA HIS A 325 5.68 -1.94 24.55
C HIS A 325 4.43 -2.73 24.12
N TRP A 326 3.32 -2.04 23.83
CA TRP A 326 2.08 -2.65 23.32
C TRP A 326 1.48 -1.89 22.12
N LEU A 327 2.31 -1.28 21.27
CA LEU A 327 1.84 -0.51 20.12
C LEU A 327 1.05 -1.35 19.11
N ASP A 328 1.21 -2.68 19.11
CA ASP A 328 0.42 -3.62 18.31
C ASP A 328 -1.08 -3.63 18.69
N GLY A 329 -1.39 -3.26 19.93
CA GLY A 329 -2.76 -3.10 20.43
C GLY A 329 -3.44 -1.77 20.08
N VAL A 330 -2.72 -0.81 19.47
CA VAL A 330 -3.26 0.50 19.07
C VAL A 330 -3.48 0.57 17.57
N ALA A 331 -4.68 0.97 17.16
CA ALA A 331 -4.98 1.29 15.77
C ALA A 331 -4.63 2.76 15.50
N ILE A 332 -3.79 3.03 14.50
CA ILE A 332 -3.49 4.38 14.03
C ILE A 332 -4.22 4.56 12.70
N LYS A 333 -5.21 5.45 12.67
CA LYS A 333 -5.97 5.80 11.48
C LYS A 333 -5.65 7.23 11.06
N VAL A 334 -5.68 7.43 9.75
CA VAL A 334 -5.37 8.70 9.10
C VAL A 334 -6.53 9.03 8.19
N GLU A 335 -6.96 10.28 8.24
CA GLU A 335 -7.97 10.82 7.32
C GLU A 335 -7.50 10.70 5.87
N PRO A 336 -8.39 10.40 4.92
CA PRO A 336 -8.06 10.34 3.49
C PRO A 336 -7.93 11.75 2.88
N LYS A 337 -7.20 12.63 3.55
CA LYS A 337 -6.98 14.05 3.21
C LYS A 337 -5.50 14.30 2.95
N PHE A 338 -5.22 15.45 2.36
CA PHE A 338 -3.90 16.03 2.23
C PHE A 338 -3.70 17.12 3.28
N ALA A 339 -2.46 17.30 3.71
CA ALA A 339 -2.00 18.38 4.55
C ALA A 339 -0.78 19.05 3.92
N THR A 340 -0.70 20.37 4.04
CA THR A 340 0.46 21.15 3.60
C THR A 340 0.83 22.13 4.70
N THR A 341 2.12 22.24 5.00
CA THR A 341 2.70 23.26 5.88
C THR A 341 3.60 24.18 5.08
N VAL A 342 3.44 25.49 5.23
CA VAL A 342 4.35 26.52 4.72
C VAL A 342 4.99 27.24 5.91
N ILE A 343 6.30 27.46 5.87
CA ILE A 343 7.05 28.14 6.93
C ILE A 343 7.40 29.57 6.52
N ALA A 344 7.07 30.51 7.39
CA ALA A 344 7.58 31.88 7.37
C ALA A 344 8.87 31.98 8.21
N VAL A 345 9.90 32.57 7.61
CA VAL A 345 11.23 32.74 8.19
C VAL A 345 11.61 34.21 8.29
N ALA A 346 12.58 34.50 9.16
CA ALA A 346 13.17 35.83 9.29
C ALA A 346 14.12 36.13 8.12
N GLU A 347 14.13 37.38 7.68
CA GLU A 347 15.11 37.91 6.73
C GLU A 347 16.55 37.53 7.11
N GLY A 348 17.28 36.95 6.16
CA GLY A 348 18.66 36.52 6.32
C GLY A 348 18.84 35.04 6.73
N TYR A 349 17.79 34.34 7.15
CA TYR A 349 17.83 32.89 7.37
C TYR A 349 18.17 32.14 6.06
N PRO A 350 19.02 31.09 6.05
CA PRO A 350 19.64 30.36 7.18
C PRO A 350 20.94 30.96 7.75
N GLY A 351 21.36 32.13 7.28
CA GLY A 351 22.51 32.90 7.77
C GLY A 351 22.19 33.69 9.05
N SER A 352 22.76 34.89 9.18
CA SER A 352 22.46 35.80 10.29
C SER A 352 21.10 36.48 10.07
N TYR A 353 20.27 36.53 11.11
CA TYR A 353 18.93 37.10 11.07
C TYR A 353 18.65 37.94 12.33
N ALA A 354 17.81 38.96 12.19
CA ALA A 354 17.39 39.80 13.30
C ALA A 354 16.35 39.10 14.18
N LYS A 355 16.40 39.37 15.49
CA LYS A 355 15.39 38.93 16.47
C LYS A 355 14.64 40.15 17.03
N GLY A 356 13.53 39.92 17.72
CA GLY A 356 12.74 40.96 18.40
C GLY A 356 11.82 41.76 17.49
N ARG A 357 11.59 41.32 16.24
CA ARG A 357 10.64 42.00 15.35
C ARG A 357 9.20 41.65 15.78
N PRO A 358 8.30 42.64 15.97
CA PRO A 358 6.90 42.41 16.30
C PRO A 358 6.19 41.57 15.23
N ILE A 359 5.29 40.70 15.67
CA ILE A 359 4.47 39.82 14.85
C ILE A 359 3.00 40.13 15.12
N THR A 360 2.24 40.39 14.05
CA THR A 360 0.78 40.57 14.10
C THR A 360 0.13 39.40 13.37
N LEU A 361 -0.98 38.90 13.92
CA LEU A 361 -1.78 37.83 13.33
C LEU A 361 -3.19 38.34 13.06
N ASP A 362 -3.65 38.21 11.81
CA ASP A 362 -5.07 38.36 11.47
C ASP A 362 -5.85 37.10 11.92
N PRO A 363 -7.20 37.15 11.95
CA PRO A 363 -8.02 35.98 12.28
C PRO A 363 -7.65 34.76 11.43
N THR A 364 -7.35 33.64 12.11
CA THR A 364 -6.99 32.39 11.44
C THR A 364 -8.18 31.84 10.65
N PRO A 365 -8.01 31.48 9.36
CA PRO A 365 -9.07 30.88 8.56
C PRO A 365 -9.50 29.51 9.11
N GLU A 366 -10.70 29.07 8.76
CA GLU A 366 -11.17 27.71 9.04
C GLU A 366 -10.23 26.66 8.41
N ASP A 367 -10.11 25.49 9.04
CA ASP A 367 -9.20 24.39 8.68
C ASP A 367 -7.71 24.76 8.59
N THR A 368 -7.31 25.92 9.14
CA THR A 368 -5.92 26.37 9.17
C THR A 368 -5.38 26.35 10.60
N MET A 369 -4.17 25.83 10.77
CA MET A 369 -3.46 25.80 12.05
C MET A 369 -2.18 26.62 11.95
N ILE A 370 -1.96 27.49 12.94
CA ILE A 370 -0.77 28.34 13.04
C ILE A 370 0.16 27.75 14.09
N PHE A 371 1.28 27.19 13.65
CA PHE A 371 2.29 26.61 14.53
C PHE A 371 3.47 27.56 14.68
N HIS A 372 3.60 28.11 15.88
CA HIS A 372 4.73 28.97 16.23
C HIS A 372 5.99 28.15 16.46
N ALA A 373 7.12 28.63 15.93
CA ALA A 373 8.45 28.10 16.17
C ALA A 373 9.28 29.16 16.91
N GLY A 374 10.14 29.90 16.21
CA GLY A 374 10.94 31.00 16.75
C GLY A 374 10.14 32.26 17.05
N THR A 375 9.17 32.18 17.97
CA THR A 375 8.45 33.34 18.53
C THR A 375 8.60 33.41 20.05
N THR A 376 8.46 34.59 20.64
CA THR A 376 8.41 34.81 22.09
C THR A 376 7.39 35.88 22.44
N LEU A 377 6.86 35.86 23.67
CA LEU A 377 6.09 36.97 24.22
C LEU A 377 7.00 37.85 25.07
N VAL A 378 6.97 39.17 24.81
CA VAL A 378 7.58 40.18 25.67
C VAL A 378 6.46 41.10 26.14
N GLY A 379 6.05 40.96 27.41
CA GLY A 379 4.78 41.52 27.87
C GLY A 379 3.62 40.86 27.13
N ASN A 380 2.80 41.65 26.44
CA ASN A 380 1.69 41.16 25.61
C ASN A 380 2.00 41.20 24.10
N GLU A 381 3.24 41.50 23.72
CA GLU A 381 3.63 41.60 22.32
C GLU A 381 4.33 40.32 21.85
N LEU A 382 3.84 39.75 20.74
CA LEU A 382 4.45 38.63 20.07
C LEU A 382 5.62 39.11 19.21
N GLN A 383 6.80 38.52 19.38
CA GLN A 383 8.02 38.90 18.68
C GLN A 383 8.75 37.67 18.11
N SER A 384 9.51 37.87 17.04
CA SER A 384 10.41 36.85 16.47
C SER A 384 11.62 36.57 17.38
N SER A 385 12.01 35.31 17.53
CA SER A 385 13.13 34.86 18.38
C SER A 385 14.04 33.82 17.73
N GLY A 386 13.67 33.29 16.56
CA GLY A 386 14.41 32.28 15.80
C GLY A 386 14.36 32.48 14.29
N GLY A 387 15.14 31.70 13.54
CA GLY A 387 15.24 31.81 12.08
C GLY A 387 13.97 31.35 11.37
N ARG A 388 13.51 30.13 11.67
CA ARG A 388 12.13 29.69 11.36
C ARG A 388 11.21 30.25 12.41
N VAL A 389 10.27 31.10 12.01
CA VAL A 389 9.49 31.92 12.94
C VAL A 389 8.15 31.25 13.24
N ILE A 390 7.37 30.96 12.20
CA ILE A 390 5.98 30.54 12.34
C ILE A 390 5.52 29.84 11.05
N ALA A 391 4.60 28.90 11.16
CA ALA A 391 4.12 28.10 10.03
C ALA A 391 2.60 28.10 9.97
N ALA A 392 2.06 28.09 8.75
CA ALA A 392 0.64 27.84 8.52
C ALA A 392 0.46 26.46 7.89
N THR A 393 -0.41 25.66 8.48
CA THR A 393 -0.78 24.33 7.99
C THR A 393 -2.25 24.29 7.67
N SER A 394 -2.66 23.54 6.66
CA SER A 394 -4.06 23.31 6.33
C SER A 394 -4.26 21.90 5.81
N THR A 395 -5.47 21.38 6.01
CA THR A 395 -5.91 20.08 5.48
C THR A 395 -7.03 20.25 4.45
N ALA A 396 -7.05 19.41 3.42
CA ALA A 396 -8.13 19.38 2.42
C ALA A 396 -8.23 18.01 1.71
N GLU A 397 -9.31 17.80 0.95
CA GLU A 397 -9.53 16.58 0.17
C GLU A 397 -8.54 16.41 -0.99
N THR A 398 -7.92 17.50 -1.47
CA THR A 398 -6.91 17.49 -2.52
C THR A 398 -5.65 18.23 -2.10
N LEU A 399 -4.50 17.85 -2.68
CA LEU A 399 -3.22 18.49 -2.40
C LEU A 399 -3.24 19.97 -2.83
N GLU A 400 -3.83 20.28 -3.99
CA GLU A 400 -3.96 21.65 -4.51
C GLU A 400 -4.70 22.55 -3.52
N GLU A 401 -5.80 22.05 -2.95
CA GLU A 401 -6.61 22.81 -2.01
C GLU A 401 -5.91 22.96 -0.65
N ALA A 402 -5.21 21.93 -0.18
CA ALA A 402 -4.40 22.01 1.04
C ALA A 402 -3.29 23.06 0.90
N VAL A 403 -2.58 23.07 -0.24
CA VAL A 403 -1.57 24.08 -0.57
C VAL A 403 -2.20 25.49 -0.61
N ARG A 404 -3.33 25.64 -1.33
CA ARG A 404 -4.03 26.92 -1.44
C ARG A 404 -4.44 27.46 -0.06
N LYS A 405 -5.06 26.64 0.78
CA LYS A 405 -5.47 27.02 2.14
C LYS A 405 -4.27 27.39 3.02
N SER A 406 -3.16 26.66 2.94
CA SER A 406 -1.95 27.00 3.71
C SER A 406 -1.35 28.34 3.29
N TYR A 407 -1.42 28.71 2.01
CA TYR A 407 -1.03 30.04 1.56
C TYR A 407 -1.98 31.15 2.04
N VAL A 408 -3.28 30.87 2.09
CA VAL A 408 -4.24 31.79 2.74
C VAL A 408 -3.88 31.95 4.22
N GLY A 409 -3.54 30.87 4.91
CA GLY A 409 -3.04 30.92 6.29
C GLY A 409 -1.75 31.72 6.47
N ILE A 410 -0.79 31.60 5.56
CA ILE A 410 0.43 32.43 5.60
C ILE A 410 0.10 33.92 5.44
N SER A 411 -0.90 34.26 4.62
CA SER A 411 -1.27 35.67 4.37
C SER A 411 -1.81 36.39 5.61
N THR A 412 -2.19 35.65 6.67
CA THR A 412 -2.65 36.23 7.94
C THR A 412 -1.52 36.54 8.92
N ILE A 413 -0.27 36.26 8.54
CA ILE A 413 0.91 36.43 9.41
C ILE A 413 1.72 37.62 8.91
N HIS A 414 2.02 38.57 9.81
CA HIS A 414 2.74 39.78 9.44
C HIS A 414 3.90 40.06 10.39
N PHE A 415 5.11 40.18 9.84
CA PHE A 415 6.25 40.76 10.52
C PHE A 415 7.25 41.33 9.51
N GLN A 416 8.05 42.31 9.94
CA GLN A 416 9.01 42.95 9.06
C GLN A 416 10.05 41.95 8.53
N GLY A 417 10.26 41.93 7.21
CA GLY A 417 11.21 41.05 6.53
C GLY A 417 10.82 39.57 6.60
N MET A 418 9.53 39.27 6.69
CA MET A 418 9.01 37.91 6.52
C MET A 418 9.32 37.39 5.11
N HIS A 419 9.88 36.18 5.04
CA HIS A 419 10.06 35.43 3.80
C HIS A 419 9.41 34.05 3.92
N TYR A 420 8.84 33.55 2.82
CA TYR A 420 8.33 32.19 2.70
C TYR A 420 8.33 31.79 1.22
N ARG A 421 8.40 30.48 0.94
CA ARG A 421 8.37 29.96 -0.42
C ARG A 421 6.97 29.98 -1.01
N LYS A 422 6.84 30.27 -2.30
CA LYS A 422 5.56 30.37 -3.02
C LYS A 422 5.24 29.14 -3.87
N ASP A 423 6.06 28.09 -3.79
CA ASP A 423 6.03 26.91 -4.63
C ASP A 423 6.14 25.59 -3.83
N ILE A 424 5.66 25.57 -2.58
CA ILE A 424 5.57 24.33 -1.80
C ILE A 424 4.66 23.35 -2.55
N ALA A 425 5.12 22.10 -2.68
CA ALA A 425 4.52 21.01 -3.48
C ALA A 425 4.58 21.17 -5.02
N HIS A 426 5.32 22.13 -5.58
CA HIS A 426 5.35 22.35 -7.04
C HIS A 426 5.81 21.11 -7.86
N ARG A 427 6.69 20.26 -7.30
CA ARG A 427 7.14 19.03 -7.96
C ARG A 427 5.98 18.03 -8.15
N ALA A 428 5.17 17.82 -7.11
CA ALA A 428 3.98 16.97 -7.18
C ALA A 428 3.01 17.43 -8.28
N PHE A 429 2.86 18.74 -8.50
CA PHE A 429 2.01 19.27 -9.57
C PHE A 429 2.63 19.11 -10.97
N ARG A 430 3.96 19.17 -11.09
CA ARG A 430 4.67 18.93 -12.35
C ARG A 430 4.53 17.47 -12.79
N ASP A 431 4.61 16.55 -11.84
CA ASP A 431 4.50 15.11 -12.11
C ASP A 431 3.04 14.70 -12.37
N SER A 432 2.06 15.36 -11.73
CA SER A 432 0.63 15.23 -12.08
C SER A 432 0.32 15.68 -13.51
N GLN A 433 1.01 16.70 -14.03
CA GLN A 433 0.88 17.12 -15.44
C GLN A 433 1.61 16.21 -16.42
N LYS A 434 2.72 15.56 -16.03
CA LYS A 434 3.36 14.49 -16.83
C LYS A 434 2.57 13.17 -16.80
N GLN A 435 2.09 12.74 -15.63
CA GLN A 435 1.27 11.54 -15.42
C GLN A 435 -0.07 11.61 -16.16
N LYS A 436 -0.69 12.79 -16.27
CA LYS A 436 -1.88 12.99 -17.11
C LYS A 436 -1.68 12.66 -18.59
N THR A 437 -0.44 12.57 -19.06
CA THR A 437 -0.12 12.25 -20.46
C THR A 437 0.40 10.83 -20.68
N GLU A 438 0.81 10.08 -19.64
CA GLU A 438 1.54 8.81 -19.82
C GLU A 438 1.21 7.65 -18.85
N GLU A 439 0.22 7.73 -17.95
CA GLU A 439 -0.13 6.56 -17.12
C GLU A 439 -0.98 5.51 -17.85
N GLY A 440 -0.55 4.25 -17.72
CA GLY A 440 -1.32 3.06 -18.07
C GLY A 440 -2.45 2.82 -17.08
N LEU A 441 -3.64 2.44 -17.57
CA LEU A 441 -4.74 2.07 -16.67
C LEU A 441 -4.43 0.71 -16.01
N THR A 442 -4.72 0.57 -14.72
CA THR A 442 -4.63 -0.69 -13.97
C THR A 442 -6.00 -1.08 -13.43
N TYR A 443 -6.19 -2.36 -13.08
CA TYR A 443 -7.45 -2.83 -12.53
C TYR A 443 -7.76 -2.18 -11.17
N ALA A 444 -6.72 -1.95 -10.36
CA ALA A 444 -6.79 -1.19 -9.12
C ALA A 444 -7.21 0.27 -9.36
N SER A 445 -6.60 0.96 -10.33
CA SER A 445 -7.01 2.33 -10.67
C SER A 445 -8.42 2.37 -11.23
N ALA A 446 -8.95 1.24 -11.72
CA ALA A 446 -10.35 1.08 -12.12
C ALA A 446 -11.36 0.92 -10.97
N GLY A 447 -10.91 0.95 -9.72
CA GLY A 447 -11.76 0.91 -8.52
C GLY A 447 -11.94 -0.48 -7.92
N VAL A 448 -11.15 -1.48 -8.33
CA VAL A 448 -11.20 -2.85 -7.79
C VAL A 448 -9.82 -3.27 -7.30
N SER A 449 -9.66 -3.44 -5.98
CA SER A 449 -8.39 -3.90 -5.39
C SER A 449 -8.46 -5.39 -5.08
N ILE A 450 -7.70 -6.18 -5.85
CA ILE A 450 -7.55 -7.62 -5.59
C ILE A 450 -6.86 -7.86 -4.24
N ASP A 451 -5.87 -7.04 -3.90
CA ASP A 451 -5.14 -7.14 -2.63
C ASP A 451 -6.04 -6.85 -1.41
N ALA A 452 -6.98 -5.90 -1.53
CA ALA A 452 -7.97 -5.66 -0.48
C ALA A 452 -8.91 -6.86 -0.28
N GLY A 453 -9.26 -7.56 -1.37
CA GLY A 453 -9.99 -8.83 -1.30
C GLY A 453 -9.20 -9.93 -0.58
N ASN A 454 -7.92 -10.09 -0.92
CA ASN A 454 -7.04 -11.05 -0.26
C ASN A 454 -6.85 -10.75 1.24
N GLU A 455 -6.73 -9.47 1.59
CA GLU A 455 -6.65 -9.03 2.98
C GLU A 455 -7.95 -9.29 3.74
N LEU A 456 -9.11 -9.06 3.13
CA LEU A 456 -10.40 -9.43 3.73
C LEU A 456 -10.46 -10.93 4.03
N VAL A 457 -10.09 -11.78 3.06
CA VAL A 457 -10.04 -13.24 3.25
C VAL A 457 -9.13 -13.60 4.42
N ASN A 458 -7.94 -12.99 4.52
CA ASN A 458 -7.02 -13.21 5.64
C ASN A 458 -7.62 -12.84 7.00
N ARG A 459 -8.34 -11.71 7.09
CA ARG A 459 -8.98 -11.26 8.33
C ARG A 459 -10.13 -12.16 8.78
N ILE A 460 -10.94 -12.66 7.83
CA ILE A 460 -12.13 -13.46 8.17
C ILE A 460 -11.83 -14.96 8.36
N LYS A 461 -10.65 -15.45 7.97
CA LYS A 461 -10.24 -16.87 8.11
C LYS A 461 -10.55 -17.44 9.50
N THR A 462 -10.20 -16.72 10.56
CA THR A 462 -10.44 -17.17 11.94
C THR A 462 -11.94 -17.25 12.26
N SER A 463 -12.73 -16.29 11.79
CA SER A 463 -14.19 -16.28 11.97
C SER A 463 -14.85 -17.45 11.24
N VAL A 464 -14.44 -17.73 10.01
CA VAL A 464 -14.99 -18.85 9.22
C VAL A 464 -14.53 -20.20 9.78
N ALA A 465 -13.27 -20.33 10.22
CA ALA A 465 -12.77 -21.59 10.80
C ALA A 465 -13.57 -22.06 12.04
N ARG A 466 -14.30 -21.15 12.72
CA ARG A 466 -15.20 -21.51 13.84
C ARG A 466 -16.45 -22.28 13.39
N THR A 467 -16.80 -22.27 12.11
CA THR A 467 -17.96 -22.99 11.57
C THR A 467 -17.63 -24.43 11.14
N ARG A 468 -16.36 -24.85 11.31
CA ARG A 468 -15.89 -26.23 11.07
C ARG A 468 -16.79 -27.26 11.73
N ARG A 469 -17.11 -28.31 10.98
CA ARG A 469 -17.95 -29.42 11.44
C ARG A 469 -17.63 -30.70 10.67
N PRO A 470 -18.04 -31.88 11.16
CA PRO A 470 -17.96 -33.10 10.36
C PRO A 470 -18.51 -32.86 8.94
N GLY A 471 -17.73 -33.25 7.93
CA GLY A 471 -18.04 -33.03 6.51
C GLY A 471 -17.39 -31.80 5.87
N SER A 472 -16.93 -30.79 6.63
CA SER A 472 -16.31 -29.58 6.06
C SER A 472 -15.30 -28.91 6.99
N ASP A 473 -14.15 -28.53 6.46
CA ASP A 473 -13.05 -27.86 7.16
C ASP A 473 -13.15 -26.32 7.17
N ALA A 474 -14.21 -25.78 6.55
CA ALA A 474 -14.49 -24.34 6.45
C ALA A 474 -13.28 -23.50 5.99
N VAL A 475 -12.50 -24.04 5.05
CA VAL A 475 -11.40 -23.31 4.40
C VAL A 475 -11.99 -22.45 3.27
N ILE A 476 -11.50 -21.21 3.15
CA ILE A 476 -11.95 -20.21 2.14
C ILE A 476 -10.77 -19.76 1.27
N GLY A 477 -11.08 -19.23 0.09
CA GLY A 477 -10.09 -18.74 -0.89
C GLY A 477 -9.76 -19.71 -2.04
N GLY A 478 -10.41 -20.87 -2.09
CA GLY A 478 -10.44 -21.76 -3.26
C GLY A 478 -11.63 -21.46 -4.18
N PHE A 479 -11.81 -22.27 -5.23
CA PHE A 479 -12.90 -22.09 -6.22
C PHE A 479 -14.29 -22.49 -5.68
N GLY A 480 -14.38 -23.41 -4.71
CA GLY A 480 -15.68 -23.83 -4.16
C GLY A 480 -15.57 -24.39 -2.74
N GLY A 481 -16.69 -24.38 -2.01
CA GLY A 481 -16.79 -24.94 -0.66
C GLY A 481 -17.27 -26.39 -0.69
N THR A 482 -16.55 -27.30 -0.03
CA THR A 482 -16.86 -28.74 -0.03
C THR A 482 -17.58 -29.16 1.25
N PHE A 483 -18.54 -30.10 1.10
CA PHE A 483 -19.26 -30.71 2.19
C PHE A 483 -19.50 -32.21 1.94
N SER A 484 -18.77 -33.08 2.64
CA SER A 484 -18.93 -34.54 2.55
C SER A 484 -20.08 -35.02 3.42
N LEU A 485 -21.15 -35.52 2.78
CA LEU A 485 -22.32 -36.07 3.49
C LEU A 485 -21.97 -37.32 4.31
N ALA A 486 -21.16 -38.21 3.74
CA ALA A 486 -20.72 -39.44 4.40
C ALA A 486 -19.89 -39.15 5.66
N ALA A 487 -19.01 -38.14 5.62
CA ALA A 487 -18.21 -37.74 6.79
C ALA A 487 -19.02 -36.92 7.81
N ALA A 488 -20.04 -36.18 7.37
CA ALA A 488 -20.87 -35.37 8.25
C ALA A 488 -21.77 -36.20 9.17
N ASN A 489 -22.35 -37.27 8.64
CA ASN A 489 -23.12 -38.23 9.40
C ASN A 489 -23.06 -39.60 8.70
N PRO A 490 -22.36 -40.59 9.27
CA PRO A 490 -22.24 -41.93 8.68
C PRO A 490 -23.56 -42.70 8.52
N ALA A 491 -24.65 -42.21 9.12
CA ALA A 491 -26.00 -42.75 8.90
C ALA A 491 -26.62 -42.29 7.58
N TYR A 492 -26.17 -41.17 6.99
CA TYR A 492 -26.34 -40.96 5.55
C TYR A 492 -25.51 -42.04 4.86
N HIS A 493 -26.10 -42.75 3.88
CA HIS A 493 -25.47 -43.91 3.23
C HIS A 493 -23.95 -43.72 3.05
N PRO A 494 -23.09 -44.69 3.40
CA PRO A 494 -21.63 -44.53 3.40
C PRO A 494 -21.03 -44.19 2.02
N HIS A 495 -21.85 -44.28 0.97
CA HIS A 495 -21.54 -43.94 -0.41
C HIS A 495 -22.22 -42.65 -0.90
N SER A 496 -22.63 -41.77 0.02
CA SER A 496 -23.25 -40.48 -0.34
C SER A 496 -22.24 -39.56 -1.02
N PRO A 497 -22.66 -38.76 -2.02
CA PRO A 497 -21.78 -37.83 -2.71
C PRO A 497 -21.26 -36.72 -1.79
N THR A 498 -20.12 -36.15 -2.15
CA THR A 498 -19.67 -34.87 -1.62
C THR A 498 -20.35 -33.75 -2.39
N ILE A 499 -20.91 -32.78 -1.68
CA ILE A 499 -21.53 -31.59 -2.25
C ILE A 499 -20.51 -30.47 -2.36
N ILE A 500 -20.56 -29.71 -3.45
CA ILE A 500 -19.70 -28.55 -3.69
C ILE A 500 -20.60 -27.35 -3.97
N GLY A 501 -20.37 -26.24 -3.27
CA GLY A 501 -21.06 -24.98 -3.48
C GLY A 501 -20.13 -23.90 -4.04
N ALA A 502 -20.62 -23.12 -4.99
CA ALA A 502 -19.97 -21.92 -5.51
C ALA A 502 -20.96 -20.75 -5.48
N ILE A 503 -20.45 -19.55 -5.23
CA ILE A 503 -21.23 -18.30 -5.25
C ILE A 503 -20.41 -17.19 -5.90
N ASP A 504 -20.98 -16.54 -6.91
CA ASP A 504 -20.35 -15.43 -7.63
C ASP A 504 -21.40 -14.59 -8.37
N GLY A 505 -21.03 -13.37 -8.76
CA GLY A 505 -21.85 -12.42 -9.51
C GLY A 505 -21.29 -12.08 -10.89
N VAL A 506 -21.99 -11.18 -11.60
CA VAL A 506 -21.55 -10.69 -12.92
C VAL A 506 -20.61 -9.48 -12.80
N GLY A 507 -20.83 -8.64 -11.79
CA GLY A 507 -20.07 -7.41 -11.57
C GLY A 507 -20.36 -6.31 -12.58
N THR A 508 -19.36 -5.46 -12.87
CA THR A 508 -19.58 -4.20 -13.60
C THR A 508 -19.87 -4.35 -15.09
N LYS A 509 -19.84 -5.57 -15.64
CA LYS A 509 -20.35 -5.88 -16.99
C LYS A 509 -21.84 -5.53 -17.14
N LEU A 510 -22.61 -5.59 -16.05
CA LEU A 510 -24.02 -5.16 -16.00
C LEU A 510 -24.22 -3.72 -16.46
N LYS A 511 -23.25 -2.82 -16.23
CA LYS A 511 -23.35 -1.42 -16.70
C LYS A 511 -23.33 -1.32 -18.23
N ILE A 512 -22.63 -2.22 -18.93
CA ILE A 512 -22.67 -2.28 -20.39
C ILE A 512 -24.00 -2.89 -20.84
N ALA A 513 -24.49 -3.93 -20.16
CA ALA A 513 -25.78 -4.54 -20.43
C ALA A 513 -26.92 -3.50 -20.36
N HIS A 514 -26.92 -2.66 -19.33
CA HIS A 514 -27.88 -1.56 -19.18
C HIS A 514 -27.81 -0.54 -20.31
N VAL A 515 -26.61 -0.10 -20.71
CA VAL A 515 -26.47 0.87 -21.82
C VAL A 515 -26.94 0.25 -23.14
N MET A 516 -26.69 -1.03 -23.34
CA MET A 516 -27.03 -1.73 -24.58
C MET A 516 -28.47 -2.26 -24.62
N GLY A 517 -29.17 -2.35 -23.48
CA GLY A 517 -30.46 -3.05 -23.37
C GLY A 517 -30.36 -4.55 -23.65
N ILE A 518 -29.20 -5.17 -23.40
CA ILE A 518 -28.94 -6.59 -23.66
C ILE A 518 -28.64 -7.30 -22.34
N HIS A 519 -29.62 -8.03 -21.82
CA HIS A 519 -29.57 -8.63 -20.48
C HIS A 519 -29.49 -10.16 -20.46
N ASN A 520 -29.83 -10.82 -21.56
CA ASN A 520 -29.78 -12.28 -21.66
C ASN A 520 -28.34 -12.83 -21.63
N THR A 521 -27.36 -12.11 -22.19
CA THR A 521 -25.97 -12.59 -22.20
C THR A 521 -25.34 -12.57 -20.80
N VAL A 522 -25.65 -11.54 -20.00
CA VAL A 522 -25.17 -11.44 -18.61
C VAL A 522 -25.86 -12.43 -17.67
N GLY A 523 -27.03 -12.96 -18.03
CA GLY A 523 -27.63 -14.11 -17.34
C GLY A 523 -26.81 -15.39 -17.53
N ILE A 524 -26.28 -15.63 -18.74
CA ILE A 524 -25.38 -16.76 -19.01
C ILE A 524 -24.06 -16.58 -18.24
N ASP A 525 -23.52 -15.35 -18.23
CA ASP A 525 -22.33 -15.00 -17.45
C ASP A 525 -22.49 -15.35 -15.96
N LEU A 526 -23.65 -15.05 -15.37
CA LEU A 526 -23.92 -15.35 -13.96
C LEU A 526 -23.78 -16.85 -13.67
N VAL A 527 -24.32 -17.71 -14.54
CA VAL A 527 -24.18 -19.16 -14.40
C VAL A 527 -22.73 -19.58 -14.61
N ALA A 528 -22.07 -19.08 -15.66
CA ALA A 528 -20.71 -19.45 -16.01
C ALA A 528 -19.69 -19.20 -14.89
N MET A 529 -19.81 -18.08 -14.19
CA MET A 529 -18.94 -17.72 -13.06
C MET A 529 -19.01 -18.74 -11.91
N ASN A 530 -20.14 -19.43 -11.77
CA ASN A 530 -20.37 -20.37 -10.67
C ASN A 530 -20.13 -21.84 -11.08
N VAL A 531 -20.68 -22.27 -12.22
CA VAL A 531 -20.62 -23.69 -12.62
C VAL A 531 -19.23 -24.12 -13.08
N ASN A 532 -18.45 -23.20 -13.64
CA ASN A 532 -17.05 -23.47 -13.96
C ASN A 532 -16.23 -23.68 -12.67
N ASP A 533 -16.58 -22.99 -11.59
CA ASP A 533 -15.94 -23.13 -10.27
C ASP A 533 -16.35 -24.44 -9.54
N LEU A 534 -17.46 -25.06 -9.94
CA LEU A 534 -17.81 -26.42 -9.52
C LEU A 534 -17.01 -27.48 -10.28
N VAL A 535 -16.90 -27.36 -11.62
CA VAL A 535 -16.22 -28.39 -12.42
C VAL A 535 -14.70 -28.39 -12.20
N VAL A 536 -14.10 -27.26 -11.80
CA VAL A 536 -12.67 -27.24 -11.39
C VAL A 536 -12.40 -28.09 -10.14
N GLN A 537 -13.43 -28.40 -9.35
CA GLN A 537 -13.36 -29.34 -8.22
C GLN A 537 -13.71 -30.78 -8.62
N GLY A 538 -14.03 -31.01 -9.90
CA GLY A 538 -14.47 -32.30 -10.45
C GLY A 538 -15.97 -32.61 -10.25
N ALA A 539 -16.74 -31.65 -9.74
CA ALA A 539 -18.17 -31.84 -9.48
C ALA A 539 -19.03 -31.58 -10.72
N GLU A 540 -20.09 -32.38 -10.84
CA GLU A 540 -21.17 -32.15 -11.79
C GLU A 540 -22.15 -31.12 -11.18
N PRO A 541 -22.43 -29.99 -11.86
CA PRO A 541 -23.45 -29.04 -11.42
C PRO A 541 -24.84 -29.68 -11.41
N LEU A 542 -25.56 -29.60 -10.29
CA LEU A 542 -26.91 -30.15 -10.15
C LEU A 542 -27.98 -29.08 -10.33
N PHE A 543 -27.85 -27.98 -9.58
CA PHE A 543 -28.82 -26.90 -9.62
C PHE A 543 -28.19 -25.52 -9.38
N PHE A 544 -28.94 -24.49 -9.77
CA PHE A 544 -28.58 -23.09 -9.67
C PHE A 544 -29.69 -22.30 -8.97
N LEU A 545 -29.27 -21.30 -8.19
CA LEU A 545 -30.12 -20.33 -7.52
C LEU A 545 -29.65 -18.93 -7.90
N ASP A 546 -30.53 -18.05 -8.35
CA ASP A 546 -30.22 -16.65 -8.66
C ASP A 546 -30.82 -15.68 -7.64
N CYS A 547 -30.16 -14.54 -7.45
CA CYS A 547 -30.65 -13.43 -6.65
C CYS A 547 -30.55 -12.17 -7.50
N TYR A 548 -31.70 -11.68 -7.94
CA TYR A 548 -31.84 -10.47 -8.74
C TYR A 548 -32.31 -9.33 -7.84
N SER A 549 -31.47 -8.32 -7.65
CA SER A 549 -31.75 -7.17 -6.77
C SER A 549 -31.82 -5.89 -7.59
N CYS A 550 -32.93 -5.16 -7.55
CA CYS A 550 -33.13 -3.95 -8.37
C CYS A 550 -33.73 -2.78 -7.59
N GLY A 551 -33.57 -1.55 -8.10
CA GLY A 551 -34.23 -0.37 -7.53
C GLY A 551 -35.73 -0.34 -7.84
N HIS A 552 -36.05 -0.59 -9.12
CA HIS A 552 -37.39 -0.76 -9.65
C HIS A 552 -37.42 -1.97 -10.58
N LEU A 553 -38.44 -2.82 -10.46
CA LEU A 553 -38.57 -4.04 -11.26
C LEU A 553 -39.10 -3.73 -12.65
N ASP A 554 -38.20 -3.78 -13.64
CA ASP A 554 -38.57 -3.84 -15.05
C ASP A 554 -38.74 -5.30 -15.51
N VAL A 555 -39.97 -5.68 -15.84
CA VAL A 555 -40.34 -7.07 -16.14
C VAL A 555 -39.67 -7.59 -17.40
N GLU A 556 -39.48 -6.75 -18.42
CA GLU A 556 -38.85 -7.16 -19.69
C GLU A 556 -37.36 -7.44 -19.49
N THR A 557 -36.66 -6.53 -18.80
CA THR A 557 -35.25 -6.66 -18.41
C THR A 557 -35.03 -7.90 -17.56
N ALA A 558 -35.82 -8.08 -16.50
CA ALA A 558 -35.72 -9.24 -15.61
C ALA A 558 -36.01 -10.55 -16.36
N SER A 559 -37.03 -10.58 -17.22
CA SER A 559 -37.35 -11.77 -18.03
C SER A 559 -36.23 -12.12 -19.01
N ALA A 560 -35.64 -11.13 -19.67
CA ALA A 560 -34.50 -11.34 -20.56
C ALA A 560 -33.28 -11.87 -19.81
N PHE A 561 -33.00 -11.31 -18.62
CA PHE A 561 -31.93 -11.78 -17.74
C PHE A 561 -32.12 -13.24 -17.32
N VAL A 562 -33.30 -13.59 -16.78
CA VAL A 562 -33.62 -14.96 -16.33
C VAL A 562 -33.61 -15.95 -17.49
N ALA A 563 -34.06 -15.56 -18.69
CA ALA A 563 -33.93 -16.40 -19.88
C ALA A 563 -32.45 -16.73 -20.20
N GLY A 564 -31.55 -15.76 -19.97
CA GLY A 564 -30.10 -15.97 -20.03
C GLY A 564 -29.59 -16.95 -18.98
N VAL A 565 -30.05 -16.82 -17.73
CA VAL A 565 -29.70 -17.76 -16.64
C VAL A 565 -30.17 -19.18 -16.98
N ALA A 566 -31.38 -19.33 -17.49
CA ALA A 566 -31.92 -20.61 -17.91
C ALA A 566 -31.08 -21.24 -19.03
N GLU A 567 -30.69 -20.45 -20.04
CA GLU A 567 -29.80 -20.90 -21.12
C GLU A 567 -28.43 -21.33 -20.59
N GLY A 568 -27.83 -20.57 -19.67
CA GLY A 568 -26.59 -20.95 -19.00
C GLY A 568 -26.71 -22.29 -18.26
N CYS A 569 -27.83 -22.52 -17.56
CA CYS A 569 -28.11 -23.78 -16.87
C CYS A 569 -28.22 -24.96 -17.86
N VAL A 570 -28.89 -24.76 -19.00
CA VAL A 570 -28.97 -25.77 -20.08
C VAL A 570 -27.59 -26.11 -20.63
N GLN A 571 -26.74 -25.11 -20.85
CA GLN A 571 -25.36 -25.32 -21.31
C GLN A 571 -24.55 -26.11 -20.28
N ALA A 572 -24.68 -25.78 -18.98
CA ALA A 572 -23.98 -26.44 -17.88
C ALA A 572 -24.53 -27.86 -17.58
N GLY A 573 -25.80 -28.14 -17.92
CA GLY A 573 -26.47 -29.39 -17.56
C GLY A 573 -27.06 -29.40 -16.15
N CYS A 574 -27.33 -28.23 -15.56
CA CYS A 574 -27.99 -28.10 -14.26
C CYS A 574 -29.40 -27.51 -14.37
N ALA A 575 -30.19 -27.61 -13.30
CA ALA A 575 -31.52 -27.02 -13.22
C ALA A 575 -31.50 -25.64 -12.53
N LEU A 576 -32.18 -24.64 -13.09
CA LEU A 576 -32.55 -23.43 -12.35
C LEU A 576 -33.74 -23.78 -11.44
N VAL A 577 -33.51 -23.89 -10.12
CA VAL A 577 -34.51 -24.46 -9.18
C VAL A 577 -35.20 -23.43 -8.31
N GLY A 578 -34.78 -22.16 -8.38
CA GLY A 578 -35.36 -21.08 -7.62
C GLY A 578 -34.41 -19.91 -7.53
N GLY A 579 -34.83 -18.88 -6.81
CA GLY A 579 -34.08 -17.65 -6.65
C GLY A 579 -34.86 -16.62 -5.86
N GLU A 580 -34.29 -15.44 -5.71
CA GLU A 580 -34.89 -14.28 -5.07
C GLU A 580 -34.96 -13.12 -6.07
N THR A 581 -36.09 -12.42 -6.11
CA THR A 581 -36.22 -11.13 -6.83
C THR A 581 -36.58 -10.06 -5.82
N ALA A 582 -35.62 -9.20 -5.50
CA ALA A 582 -35.75 -8.19 -4.46
C ALA A 582 -35.77 -6.77 -5.05
N GLU A 583 -36.89 -6.07 -4.87
CA GLU A 583 -37.01 -4.66 -5.19
C GLU A 583 -36.67 -3.81 -3.95
N MET A 584 -35.63 -2.98 -4.06
CA MET A 584 -35.02 -2.24 -2.95
C MET A 584 -34.84 -0.75 -3.32
N PRO A 585 -35.92 0.04 -3.37
CA PRO A 585 -35.85 1.46 -3.71
C PRO A 585 -35.03 2.23 -2.68
N GLY A 586 -34.20 3.16 -3.16
CA GLY A 586 -33.31 3.98 -2.32
C GLY A 586 -31.96 3.32 -1.98
N LEU A 587 -31.82 2.00 -2.18
CA LEU A 587 -30.53 1.30 -2.12
C LEU A 587 -29.86 1.23 -3.49
N PHE A 588 -30.65 0.97 -4.54
CA PHE A 588 -30.21 0.98 -5.93
C PHE A 588 -30.68 2.25 -6.64
N VAL A 589 -29.94 2.66 -7.69
CA VAL A 589 -30.40 3.71 -8.61
C VAL A 589 -31.55 3.12 -9.44
N GLU A 590 -32.66 3.86 -9.57
CA GLU A 590 -33.99 3.36 -10.02
C GLU A 590 -33.93 2.18 -11.01
N ASP A 591 -33.46 2.38 -12.23
CA ASP A 591 -33.50 1.35 -13.31
C ASP A 591 -32.30 0.37 -13.32
N THR A 592 -31.53 0.29 -12.22
CA THR A 592 -30.36 -0.59 -12.14
C THR A 592 -30.63 -1.85 -11.32
N TYR A 593 -29.95 -2.94 -11.69
CA TYR A 593 -29.94 -4.16 -10.91
C TYR A 593 -28.52 -4.69 -10.69
N ASP A 594 -28.38 -5.50 -9.64
CA ASP A 594 -27.26 -6.41 -9.43
C ASP A 594 -27.78 -7.84 -9.36
N ALA A 595 -26.91 -8.79 -9.70
CA ALA A 595 -27.27 -10.20 -9.72
C ALA A 595 -26.13 -11.08 -9.19
N VAL A 596 -26.48 -11.93 -8.22
CA VAL A 596 -25.60 -12.93 -7.61
C VAL A 596 -26.22 -14.30 -7.81
N GLY A 597 -25.38 -15.31 -8.06
CA GLY A 597 -25.81 -16.68 -8.30
C GLY A 597 -25.10 -17.63 -7.36
N ALA A 598 -25.76 -18.73 -7.03
CA ALA A 598 -25.20 -19.82 -6.27
C ALA A 598 -25.44 -21.14 -7.00
N ALA A 599 -24.38 -21.89 -7.25
CA ALA A 599 -24.45 -23.22 -7.86
C ALA A 599 -24.12 -24.30 -6.83
N VAL A 600 -24.83 -25.42 -6.92
CA VAL A 600 -24.55 -26.62 -6.12
C VAL A 600 -24.29 -27.78 -7.05
N GLY A 601 -23.15 -28.44 -6.86
CA GLY A 601 -22.75 -29.64 -7.58
C GLY A 601 -22.48 -30.81 -6.66
N ALA A 602 -22.30 -31.99 -7.25
CA ALA A 602 -21.98 -33.22 -6.53
C ALA A 602 -20.85 -34.00 -7.20
N ILE A 603 -20.09 -34.73 -6.38
CA ILE A 603 -19.06 -35.66 -6.83
C ILE A 603 -19.11 -36.93 -5.98
N ASN A 604 -19.07 -38.09 -6.63
CA ASN A 604 -18.89 -39.37 -5.97
C ASN A 604 -17.41 -39.56 -5.65
N THR A 605 -17.07 -39.64 -4.36
CA THR A 605 -15.70 -39.88 -3.89
C THR A 605 -15.51 -41.31 -3.37
N THR A 606 -16.56 -42.13 -3.38
CA THR A 606 -16.54 -43.52 -2.95
C THR A 606 -17.44 -44.37 -3.84
N GLY A 607 -17.21 -45.68 -3.86
CA GLY A 607 -17.97 -46.64 -4.68
C GLY A 607 -17.57 -46.66 -6.16
N ASP A 608 -18.44 -47.23 -6.99
CA ASP A 608 -18.21 -47.32 -8.44
C ASP A 608 -18.25 -45.92 -9.08
N ASN A 609 -17.29 -45.64 -9.97
CA ASN A 609 -17.08 -44.31 -10.59
C ASN A 609 -16.61 -43.21 -9.64
N ALA A 610 -16.02 -43.56 -8.49
CA ALA A 610 -15.39 -42.58 -7.59
C ALA A 610 -14.26 -41.81 -8.29
N ARG A 611 -14.21 -40.50 -8.05
CA ARG A 611 -13.13 -39.62 -8.52
C ARG A 611 -12.58 -38.79 -7.35
N PRO A 612 -11.28 -38.41 -7.40
CA PRO A 612 -10.73 -37.47 -6.43
C PRO A 612 -11.38 -36.10 -6.62
N ILE A 613 -11.56 -35.38 -5.52
CA ILE A 613 -11.87 -33.94 -5.58
C ILE A 613 -10.63 -33.23 -6.10
N LEU A 614 -10.82 -32.36 -7.08
CA LEU A 614 -9.74 -31.57 -7.64
C LEU A 614 -9.55 -30.25 -6.87
N PRO A 615 -8.32 -29.72 -6.77
CA PRO A 615 -7.08 -30.29 -7.30
C PRO A 615 -6.59 -31.51 -6.49
N ASP A 616 -6.18 -32.58 -7.17
CA ASP A 616 -5.47 -33.72 -6.57
C ASP A 616 -3.98 -33.39 -6.45
N THR A 617 -3.69 -32.43 -5.57
CA THR A 617 -2.33 -31.91 -5.34
C THR A 617 -1.32 -32.99 -4.95
N SER A 618 -1.78 -34.10 -4.35
CA SER A 618 -0.93 -35.23 -3.95
C SER A 618 -0.37 -36.01 -5.14
N SER A 619 -1.08 -36.00 -6.27
CA SER A 619 -0.68 -36.68 -7.50
C SER A 619 0.16 -35.83 -8.46
N MET A 620 0.24 -34.52 -8.21
CA MET A 620 0.98 -33.58 -9.05
C MET A 620 2.49 -33.73 -8.87
N LYS A 621 3.23 -33.74 -9.98
CA LYS A 621 4.69 -33.89 -9.98
C LYS A 621 5.35 -32.97 -11.01
N PRO A 622 6.64 -32.63 -10.82
CA PRO A 622 7.39 -31.91 -11.85
C PRO A 622 7.33 -32.64 -13.20
N GLY A 623 7.12 -31.89 -14.28
CA GLY A 623 6.97 -32.39 -15.64
C GLY A 623 5.54 -32.74 -16.06
N ASP A 624 4.56 -32.68 -15.16
CA ASP A 624 3.14 -32.71 -15.57
C ASP A 624 2.85 -31.53 -16.51
N VAL A 625 2.02 -31.77 -17.53
CA VAL A 625 1.79 -30.84 -18.64
C VAL A 625 0.65 -29.88 -18.32
N LEU A 626 0.80 -28.62 -18.72
CA LEU A 626 -0.25 -27.61 -18.65
C LEU A 626 -0.94 -27.49 -20.01
N LEU A 627 -2.24 -27.76 -20.05
CA LEU A 627 -3.11 -27.42 -21.17
C LEU A 627 -3.95 -26.19 -20.82
N ALA A 628 -4.42 -25.47 -21.83
CA ALA A 628 -5.31 -24.33 -21.69
C ALA A 628 -6.47 -24.40 -22.68
N LEU A 629 -7.66 -23.97 -22.27
CA LEU A 629 -8.84 -23.87 -23.13
C LEU A 629 -9.05 -22.42 -23.58
N GLY A 630 -9.31 -22.21 -24.86
CA GLY A 630 -9.60 -20.89 -25.42
C GLY A 630 -10.91 -20.28 -24.89
N SER A 631 -10.92 -18.98 -24.63
CA SER A 631 -12.12 -18.24 -24.22
C SER A 631 -12.93 -17.71 -25.41
N SER A 632 -14.23 -17.47 -25.19
CA SER A 632 -15.12 -16.77 -26.14
C SER A 632 -14.84 -15.26 -26.22
N GLY A 633 -14.22 -14.70 -25.19
CA GLY A 633 -13.98 -13.28 -25.02
C GLY A 633 -13.43 -12.98 -23.63
N ILE A 634 -13.77 -11.79 -23.11
CA ILE A 634 -13.45 -11.37 -21.75
C ILE A 634 -14.45 -12.02 -20.79
N HIS A 635 -13.95 -12.70 -19.75
CA HIS A 635 -14.81 -13.22 -18.69
C HIS A 635 -15.36 -12.08 -17.81
N SER A 636 -16.45 -12.29 -17.08
CA SER A 636 -17.18 -11.23 -16.34
C SER A 636 -16.32 -10.38 -15.40
N ASN A 637 -15.30 -10.98 -14.79
CA ASN A 637 -14.31 -10.26 -13.98
C ASN A 637 -13.30 -9.49 -14.88
N GLY A 638 -12.99 -8.24 -14.51
CA GLY A 638 -12.15 -7.35 -15.32
C GLY A 638 -12.88 -6.12 -15.90
N TYR A 639 -14.22 -6.11 -15.91
CA TYR A 639 -15.00 -5.12 -16.65
C TYR A 639 -14.92 -3.68 -16.12
N SER A 640 -14.48 -3.46 -14.88
CA SER A 640 -14.22 -2.10 -14.39
C SER A 640 -13.11 -1.42 -15.20
N LEU A 641 -12.03 -2.16 -15.52
CA LEU A 641 -10.94 -1.66 -16.36
C LEU A 641 -11.38 -1.55 -17.82
N VAL A 642 -12.11 -2.53 -18.35
CA VAL A 642 -12.69 -2.45 -19.71
C VAL A 642 -13.49 -1.17 -19.90
N ARG A 643 -14.39 -0.86 -18.97
CA ARG A 643 -15.23 0.34 -19.02
C ARG A 643 -14.40 1.62 -19.03
N LYS A 644 -13.36 1.71 -18.20
CA LYS A 644 -12.45 2.87 -18.20
C LYS A 644 -11.65 3.01 -19.49
N ILE A 645 -11.25 1.89 -20.10
CA ILE A 645 -10.55 1.90 -21.39
C ILE A 645 -11.47 2.38 -22.50
N VAL A 646 -12.73 1.92 -22.53
CA VAL A 646 -13.74 2.40 -23.49
C VAL A 646 -13.98 3.90 -23.30
N GLU A 647 -14.18 4.36 -22.06
CA GLU A 647 -14.34 5.78 -21.73
C GLU A 647 -13.13 6.61 -22.19
N ARG A 648 -11.91 6.17 -21.88
CA ARG A 648 -10.66 6.83 -22.30
C ARG A 648 -10.50 6.88 -23.82
N SER A 649 -11.01 5.87 -24.53
CA SER A 649 -10.93 5.81 -25.99
C SER A 649 -11.86 6.79 -26.70
N GLY A 650 -12.85 7.34 -25.98
CA GLY A 650 -13.88 8.21 -26.55
C GLY A 650 -14.94 7.48 -27.38
N LEU A 651 -14.93 6.14 -27.41
CA LEU A 651 -15.94 5.34 -28.12
C LEU A 651 -17.22 5.20 -27.30
N SER A 652 -18.35 5.23 -27.99
CA SER A 652 -19.64 4.79 -27.49
C SER A 652 -19.79 3.27 -27.61
N TYR A 653 -20.57 2.63 -26.74
CA TYR A 653 -20.87 1.20 -26.84
C TYR A 653 -21.66 0.83 -28.12
N HIS A 654 -22.30 1.80 -28.76
CA HIS A 654 -22.99 1.60 -30.04
C HIS A 654 -22.09 1.77 -31.26
N ASP A 655 -20.86 2.26 -31.10
CA ASP A 655 -19.92 2.40 -32.21
C ASP A 655 -19.43 1.03 -32.70
N PRO A 656 -19.01 0.89 -33.99
CA PRO A 656 -18.39 -0.33 -34.48
C PRO A 656 -17.16 -0.73 -33.65
N ALA A 657 -17.07 -2.01 -33.27
CA ALA A 657 -15.94 -2.51 -32.50
C ALA A 657 -14.63 -2.41 -33.33
N PRO A 658 -13.56 -1.81 -32.78
CA PRO A 658 -12.25 -1.73 -33.44
C PRO A 658 -11.46 -3.06 -33.35
N PHE A 659 -12.12 -4.13 -32.92
CA PHE A 659 -11.56 -5.46 -32.71
C PHE A 659 -12.58 -6.52 -33.16
N THR A 660 -12.09 -7.73 -33.42
CA THR A 660 -12.92 -8.89 -33.79
C THR A 660 -13.12 -9.83 -32.62
N MET A 661 -14.26 -10.53 -32.60
CA MET A 661 -14.56 -11.58 -31.62
C MET A 661 -14.47 -12.96 -32.28
N PRO A 662 -13.91 -13.99 -31.62
CA PRO A 662 -13.78 -15.33 -32.18
C PRO A 662 -15.11 -15.96 -32.62
N SER A 663 -16.20 -15.60 -31.92
CA SER A 663 -17.55 -16.15 -32.10
C SER A 663 -18.38 -15.45 -33.18
N SER A 664 -17.89 -14.38 -33.81
CA SER A 664 -18.68 -13.60 -34.79
C SER A 664 -17.92 -13.38 -36.09
N SER A 665 -18.57 -13.73 -37.21
CA SER A 665 -18.10 -13.42 -38.56
C SER A 665 -18.58 -12.06 -39.08
N SER A 666 -19.51 -11.41 -38.36
CA SER A 666 -20.05 -10.08 -38.71
C SER A 666 -19.54 -8.99 -37.77
N PRO A 667 -19.37 -7.73 -38.25
CA PRO A 667 -19.00 -6.61 -37.40
C PRO A 667 -20.02 -6.40 -36.28
N LEU A 668 -19.55 -6.27 -35.04
CA LEU A 668 -20.36 -5.97 -33.86
C LEU A 668 -20.12 -4.52 -33.42
N SER A 669 -21.04 -3.96 -32.62
CA SER A 669 -20.71 -2.76 -31.85
C SER A 669 -19.75 -3.09 -30.71
N VAL A 670 -19.06 -2.09 -30.15
CA VAL A 670 -18.18 -2.25 -28.98
C VAL A 670 -18.93 -2.94 -27.84
N GLY A 671 -20.14 -2.47 -27.50
CA GLY A 671 -20.97 -3.02 -26.44
C GLY A 671 -21.40 -4.46 -26.71
N ALA A 672 -21.88 -4.76 -27.93
CA ALA A 672 -22.30 -6.13 -28.28
C ALA A 672 -21.12 -7.12 -28.24
N ALA A 673 -19.94 -6.71 -28.72
CA ALA A 673 -18.73 -7.52 -28.66
C ALA A 673 -18.29 -7.77 -27.21
N LEU A 674 -18.27 -6.72 -26.38
CA LEU A 674 -17.97 -6.81 -24.95
C LEU A 674 -19.05 -7.55 -24.15
N LEU A 675 -20.26 -7.74 -24.67
CA LEU A 675 -21.31 -8.53 -24.03
C LEU A 675 -21.31 -10.00 -24.47
N THR A 676 -20.28 -10.45 -25.19
CA THR A 676 -20.06 -11.89 -25.46
C THR A 676 -20.03 -12.65 -24.13
N PRO A 677 -20.86 -13.70 -23.94
CA PRO A 677 -20.91 -14.45 -22.70
C PRO A 677 -19.58 -15.15 -22.37
N THR A 678 -19.28 -15.25 -21.08
CA THR A 678 -18.27 -16.14 -20.51
C THR A 678 -18.58 -17.57 -20.91
N ARG A 679 -17.58 -18.31 -21.39
CA ARG A 679 -17.76 -19.68 -21.86
C ARG A 679 -17.99 -20.64 -20.68
N ILE A 680 -18.94 -21.55 -20.82
CA ILE A 680 -19.22 -22.63 -19.88
C ILE A 680 -18.50 -23.89 -20.34
N TYR A 681 -17.58 -24.42 -19.53
CA TYR A 681 -16.71 -25.56 -19.88
C TYR A 681 -17.16 -26.90 -19.27
N VAL A 682 -18.31 -26.93 -18.60
CA VAL A 682 -18.74 -28.05 -17.74
C VAL A 682 -18.78 -29.40 -18.47
N LYS A 683 -19.59 -29.53 -19.52
CA LYS A 683 -19.78 -30.82 -20.21
C LYS A 683 -18.48 -31.35 -20.84
N PRO A 684 -17.69 -30.54 -21.58
CA PRO A 684 -16.40 -30.98 -22.10
C PRO A 684 -15.43 -31.46 -21.01
N LEU A 685 -15.34 -30.72 -19.89
CA LEU A 685 -14.45 -31.08 -18.79
C LEU A 685 -14.92 -32.33 -18.04
N LEU A 686 -16.22 -32.49 -17.77
CA LEU A 686 -16.75 -33.71 -17.14
C LEU A 686 -16.45 -34.96 -17.97
N LYS A 687 -16.51 -34.85 -19.31
CA LYS A 687 -16.12 -35.92 -20.23
C LYS A 687 -14.62 -36.17 -20.19
N ALA A 688 -13.79 -35.13 -20.24
CA ALA A 688 -12.33 -35.23 -20.19
C ALA A 688 -11.82 -35.80 -18.85
N LEU A 689 -12.50 -35.54 -17.73
CA LEU A 689 -12.22 -36.11 -16.41
C LEU A 689 -12.40 -37.63 -16.34
N SER A 690 -13.01 -38.25 -17.35
CA SER A 690 -13.12 -39.70 -17.47
C SER A 690 -11.92 -40.34 -18.17
N THR A 691 -10.94 -39.52 -18.62
CA THR A 691 -9.72 -40.02 -19.26
C THR A 691 -8.84 -40.70 -18.21
N PRO A 692 -8.52 -42.00 -18.36
CA PRO A 692 -7.76 -42.73 -17.36
C PRO A 692 -6.31 -42.25 -17.31
N SER A 693 -5.75 -42.24 -16.11
CA SER A 693 -4.32 -41.97 -15.90
C SER A 693 -3.45 -43.12 -16.42
N SER A 694 -2.14 -42.90 -16.53
CA SER A 694 -1.21 -43.98 -16.90
C SER A 694 -1.14 -45.04 -15.78
N HIS A 695 -0.79 -46.29 -16.11
CA HIS A 695 -0.61 -47.37 -15.10
C HIS A 695 0.43 -47.08 -13.99
N THR A 696 1.12 -45.93 -14.06
CA THR A 696 2.12 -45.51 -13.07
C THR A 696 1.62 -44.44 -12.09
N SER A 697 0.39 -43.96 -12.24
CA SER A 697 -0.23 -42.92 -11.39
C SER A 697 -1.18 -43.53 -10.36
N THR A 698 -1.23 -42.92 -9.17
CA THR A 698 -2.17 -43.29 -8.10
C THR A 698 -3.56 -42.68 -8.26
N SER A 699 -3.72 -41.73 -9.19
CA SER A 699 -5.00 -41.04 -9.45
C SER A 699 -5.77 -41.77 -10.56
N PRO A 700 -7.11 -41.91 -10.47
CA PRO A 700 -7.89 -42.58 -11.51
C PRO A 700 -8.06 -41.74 -12.79
N SER A 701 -7.84 -40.43 -12.73
CA SER A 701 -7.96 -39.49 -13.85
C SER A 701 -6.59 -38.98 -14.29
N ALA A 702 -6.41 -38.77 -15.60
CA ALA A 702 -5.24 -38.09 -16.15
C ALA A 702 -5.20 -36.59 -15.80
N ILE A 703 -6.35 -35.98 -15.50
CA ILE A 703 -6.44 -34.57 -15.08
C ILE A 703 -6.28 -34.50 -13.57
N LYS A 704 -5.30 -33.71 -13.12
CA LYS A 704 -4.92 -33.57 -11.70
C LYS A 704 -5.34 -32.24 -11.08
N GLY A 705 -5.61 -31.24 -11.90
CA GLY A 705 -6.01 -29.91 -11.45
C GLY A 705 -6.62 -29.09 -12.57
N LEU A 706 -7.51 -28.18 -12.20
CA LEU A 706 -8.21 -27.26 -13.09
C LEU A 706 -8.23 -25.88 -12.44
N ALA A 707 -8.06 -24.83 -13.24
CA ALA A 707 -8.17 -23.45 -12.81
C ALA A 707 -9.02 -22.66 -13.80
N HIS A 708 -10.17 -22.17 -13.34
CA HIS A 708 -11.01 -21.25 -14.10
C HIS A 708 -10.37 -19.86 -14.06
N ILE A 709 -10.09 -19.30 -15.23
CA ILE A 709 -9.35 -18.03 -15.34
C ILE A 709 -10.33 -16.88 -15.42
N THR A 710 -10.47 -16.13 -14.33
CA THR A 710 -11.38 -14.97 -14.23
C THR A 710 -10.63 -13.75 -13.70
N GLY A 711 -11.08 -13.15 -12.59
CA GLY A 711 -10.40 -12.06 -11.90
C GLY A 711 -9.10 -12.57 -11.26
N GLY A 712 -8.03 -11.77 -11.31
CA GLY A 712 -6.69 -12.24 -10.93
C GLY A 712 -5.95 -13.00 -12.05
N GLY A 713 -6.62 -13.24 -13.18
CA GLY A 713 -6.00 -13.72 -14.42
C GLY A 713 -5.23 -15.03 -14.24
N LEU A 714 -4.16 -15.22 -15.02
CA LEU A 714 -3.34 -16.43 -14.96
C LEU A 714 -2.51 -16.50 -13.67
N VAL A 715 -2.03 -15.34 -13.20
CA VAL A 715 -1.05 -15.26 -12.11
C VAL A 715 -1.66 -15.55 -10.73
N GLU A 716 -2.96 -15.29 -10.52
CA GLU A 716 -3.62 -15.59 -9.25
C GLU A 716 -4.52 -16.82 -9.28
N ASN A 717 -5.12 -17.17 -10.43
CA ASN A 717 -6.02 -18.34 -10.49
C ASN A 717 -5.26 -19.67 -10.61
N VAL A 718 -4.21 -19.74 -11.43
CA VAL A 718 -3.42 -20.98 -11.62
C VAL A 718 -2.80 -21.46 -10.30
N PRO A 719 -2.21 -20.60 -9.44
CA PRO A 719 -1.69 -21.05 -8.15
C PRO A 719 -2.71 -21.71 -7.22
N ARG A 720 -4.01 -21.41 -7.34
CA ARG A 720 -5.06 -21.97 -6.46
C ARG A 720 -5.21 -23.48 -6.60
N MET A 721 -4.74 -24.06 -7.72
CA MET A 721 -4.77 -25.51 -7.94
C MET A 721 -3.44 -26.23 -7.63
N LEU A 722 -2.38 -25.53 -7.22
CA LEU A 722 -1.03 -26.11 -7.08
C LEU A 722 -0.67 -26.39 -5.61
N PRO A 723 0.08 -27.47 -5.32
CA PRO A 723 0.74 -27.62 -4.02
C PRO A 723 1.85 -26.58 -3.85
N ALA A 724 2.16 -26.24 -2.60
CA ALA A 724 3.19 -25.25 -2.25
C ALA A 724 4.60 -25.60 -2.78
N THR A 725 4.85 -26.87 -3.13
CA THR A 725 6.13 -27.38 -3.63
C THR A 725 6.31 -27.24 -5.14
N LEU A 726 5.26 -26.86 -5.89
CA LEU A 726 5.30 -26.76 -7.34
C LEU A 726 4.98 -25.34 -7.83
N THR A 727 5.47 -25.02 -9.01
CA THR A 727 5.18 -23.78 -9.74
C THR A 727 4.77 -24.11 -11.17
N ALA A 728 3.82 -23.37 -11.72
CA ALA A 728 3.41 -23.48 -13.11
C ALA A 728 4.29 -22.57 -13.98
N HIS A 729 4.94 -23.13 -14.99
CA HIS A 729 5.66 -22.34 -15.99
C HIS A 729 4.83 -22.32 -17.27
N ILE A 730 4.28 -21.16 -17.62
CA ILE A 730 3.37 -20.98 -18.75
C ILE A 730 4.05 -20.09 -19.80
N ASN A 731 4.19 -20.61 -21.01
CA ASN A 731 4.67 -19.87 -22.17
C ASN A 731 3.49 -19.24 -22.91
N VAL A 732 3.33 -17.92 -22.79
CA VAL A 732 2.19 -17.21 -23.38
C VAL A 732 2.26 -17.08 -24.91
N THR A 733 3.40 -17.40 -25.52
CA THR A 733 3.54 -17.45 -26.99
C THR A 733 2.85 -18.68 -27.62
N SER A 734 2.37 -19.61 -26.80
CA SER A 734 1.70 -20.83 -27.25
C SER A 734 0.27 -20.61 -27.76
N TRP A 735 -0.31 -19.42 -27.55
CA TRP A 735 -1.55 -18.99 -28.19
C TRP A 735 -1.44 -17.53 -28.66
N GLN A 736 -2.30 -17.16 -29.61
CA GLN A 736 -2.38 -15.79 -30.07
C GLN A 736 -3.28 -14.98 -29.13
N LEU A 737 -2.79 -13.84 -28.63
CA LEU A 737 -3.59 -12.91 -27.83
C LEU A 737 -4.77 -12.40 -28.69
N PRO A 738 -6.05 -12.64 -28.31
CA PRO A 738 -7.18 -12.22 -29.14
C PRO A 738 -7.27 -10.71 -29.33
N SER A 739 -7.85 -10.30 -30.47
CA SER A 739 -7.94 -8.90 -30.92
C SER A 739 -8.51 -7.95 -29.86
N VAL A 740 -9.53 -8.37 -29.10
CA VAL A 740 -10.10 -7.55 -28.02
C VAL A 740 -9.09 -7.24 -26.91
N PHE A 741 -8.22 -8.19 -26.53
CA PHE A 741 -7.19 -7.97 -25.51
C PHE A 741 -6.02 -7.15 -26.05
N GLN A 742 -5.64 -7.34 -27.32
CA GLN A 742 -4.66 -6.46 -27.98
C GLN A 742 -5.15 -5.00 -27.98
N TRP A 743 -6.43 -4.79 -28.31
CA TRP A 743 -7.05 -3.48 -28.26
C TRP A 743 -7.09 -2.91 -26.85
N LEU A 744 -7.55 -3.66 -25.85
CA LEU A 744 -7.56 -3.21 -24.45
C LEU A 744 -6.16 -2.81 -23.97
N LYS A 745 -5.16 -3.64 -24.26
CA LYS A 745 -3.76 -3.37 -23.91
C LYS A 745 -3.29 -2.06 -24.52
N LYS A 746 -3.44 -1.91 -25.84
CA LYS A 746 -2.98 -0.74 -26.60
C LYS A 746 -3.73 0.53 -26.19
N THR A 747 -5.05 0.50 -26.19
CA THR A 747 -5.90 1.66 -25.92
C THR A 747 -5.89 2.06 -24.44
N GLY A 748 -5.80 1.09 -23.54
CA GLY A 748 -5.68 1.34 -22.11
C GLY A 748 -4.26 1.67 -21.64
N ASN A 749 -3.26 1.52 -22.52
CA ASN A 749 -1.84 1.51 -22.16
C ASN A 749 -1.55 0.56 -20.98
N VAL A 750 -2.17 -0.64 -20.99
CA VAL A 750 -2.05 -1.64 -19.92
C VAL A 750 -0.78 -2.46 -20.16
N SER A 751 0.03 -2.68 -19.12
CA SER A 751 1.24 -3.50 -19.25
C SER A 751 0.89 -4.99 -19.45
N SER A 752 1.78 -5.76 -20.07
CA SER A 752 1.56 -7.21 -20.28
C SER A 752 1.37 -7.97 -18.97
N ALA A 753 2.09 -7.58 -17.91
CA ALA A 753 1.93 -8.15 -16.58
C ALA A 753 0.54 -7.83 -15.98
N GLU A 754 0.08 -6.58 -16.10
CA GLU A 754 -1.25 -6.19 -15.63
C GLU A 754 -2.35 -6.84 -16.47
N MET A 755 -2.16 -7.02 -17.79
CA MET A 755 -3.08 -7.80 -18.63
C MET A 755 -3.24 -9.23 -18.10
N ALA A 756 -2.12 -9.91 -17.82
CA ALA A 756 -2.12 -11.28 -17.30
C ALA A 756 -2.70 -11.41 -15.88
N ARG A 757 -2.74 -10.32 -15.11
CA ARG A 757 -3.33 -10.24 -13.78
C ARG A 757 -4.81 -9.86 -13.81
N ALA A 758 -5.21 -8.95 -14.68
CA ALA A 758 -6.56 -8.43 -14.72
C ALA A 758 -7.51 -9.32 -15.54
N PHE A 759 -7.00 -9.96 -16.59
CA PHE A 759 -7.81 -10.63 -17.59
C PHE A 759 -7.39 -12.08 -17.81
N ASN A 760 -8.28 -12.79 -18.49
CA ASN A 760 -8.08 -14.17 -18.90
C ASN A 760 -7.24 -14.29 -20.21
N CYS A 761 -7.00 -13.17 -20.91
CA CYS A 761 -6.09 -13.07 -22.07
C CYS A 761 -6.29 -14.13 -23.17
N GLY A 762 -7.53 -14.55 -23.39
CA GLY A 762 -7.90 -15.54 -24.42
C GLY A 762 -7.90 -16.99 -23.95
N VAL A 763 -7.53 -17.25 -22.70
CA VAL A 763 -7.62 -18.57 -22.06
C VAL A 763 -8.68 -18.52 -20.97
N GLY A 764 -9.63 -19.44 -20.96
CA GLY A 764 -10.67 -19.50 -19.92
C GLY A 764 -10.45 -20.56 -18.85
N MET A 765 -9.64 -21.58 -19.13
CA MET A 765 -9.34 -22.68 -18.20
C MET A 765 -7.89 -23.12 -18.38
N VAL A 766 -7.19 -23.43 -17.29
CA VAL A 766 -5.88 -24.10 -17.31
C VAL A 766 -6.00 -25.46 -16.62
N ILE A 767 -5.39 -26.49 -17.20
CA ILE A 767 -5.53 -27.89 -16.81
C ILE A 767 -4.14 -28.47 -16.54
N VAL A 768 -3.95 -29.07 -15.36
CA VAL A 768 -2.78 -29.92 -15.07
C VAL A 768 -3.10 -31.35 -15.51
N VAL A 769 -2.32 -31.86 -16.46
CA VAL A 769 -2.47 -33.20 -17.03
C VAL A 769 -1.22 -34.03 -16.74
N GLU A 770 -1.43 -35.31 -16.42
CA GLU A 770 -0.33 -36.26 -16.31
C GLU A 770 0.50 -36.31 -17.61
N LYS A 771 1.82 -36.22 -17.48
CA LYS A 771 2.74 -36.37 -18.60
C LYS A 771 2.54 -37.72 -19.32
N GLY A 772 2.39 -37.68 -20.65
CA GLY A 772 2.09 -38.81 -21.52
C GLY A 772 0.60 -39.00 -21.80
N CYS A 773 -0.28 -38.25 -21.15
CA CYS A 773 -1.74 -38.30 -21.34
C CYS A 773 -2.29 -37.03 -22.02
N GLU A 774 -1.46 -36.03 -22.30
CA GLU A 774 -1.87 -34.73 -22.86
C GLU A 774 -2.63 -34.86 -24.18
N ASP A 775 -2.22 -35.75 -25.08
CA ASP A 775 -2.87 -35.95 -26.38
C ASP A 775 -4.25 -36.59 -26.25
N ALA A 776 -4.41 -37.53 -25.31
CA ALA A 776 -5.70 -38.17 -25.05
C ALA A 776 -6.71 -37.17 -24.47
N VAL A 777 -6.28 -36.39 -23.47
CA VAL A 777 -7.11 -35.33 -22.88
C VAL A 777 -7.44 -34.26 -23.92
N ARG A 778 -6.46 -33.81 -24.70
CA ARG A 778 -6.64 -32.86 -25.81
C ARG A 778 -7.69 -33.37 -26.80
N SER A 779 -7.56 -34.61 -27.25
CA SER A 779 -8.48 -35.19 -28.25
C SER A 779 -9.93 -35.22 -27.76
N VAL A 780 -10.17 -35.56 -26.49
CA VAL A 780 -11.52 -35.54 -25.91
C VAL A 780 -12.09 -34.12 -25.89
N LEU A 781 -11.29 -33.13 -25.50
CA LEU A 781 -11.72 -31.73 -25.43
C LEU A 781 -11.99 -31.14 -26.83
N GLU A 782 -11.14 -31.42 -27.81
CA GLU A 782 -11.32 -30.97 -29.20
C GLU A 782 -12.55 -31.61 -29.85
N GLN A 783 -12.87 -32.87 -29.55
CA GLN A 783 -14.09 -33.52 -30.01
C GLN A 783 -15.36 -32.88 -29.45
N GLU A 784 -15.28 -32.27 -28.27
CA GLU A 784 -16.36 -31.48 -27.66
C GLU A 784 -16.36 -30.01 -28.13
N GLY A 785 -15.50 -29.67 -29.10
CA GLY A 785 -15.46 -28.35 -29.72
C GLY A 785 -14.64 -27.31 -28.95
N GLU A 786 -13.77 -27.73 -28.03
CA GLU A 786 -12.85 -26.82 -27.36
C GLU A 786 -11.60 -26.52 -28.21
N THR A 787 -11.10 -25.29 -28.11
CA THR A 787 -9.76 -24.96 -28.60
C THR A 787 -8.76 -25.23 -27.49
N VAL A 788 -7.80 -26.13 -27.73
CA VAL A 788 -6.83 -26.56 -26.71
C VAL A 788 -5.42 -26.14 -27.06
N TYR A 789 -4.74 -25.48 -26.13
CA TYR A 789 -3.33 -25.11 -26.23
C TYR A 789 -2.51 -25.90 -25.23
N GLN A 790 -1.31 -26.34 -25.61
CA GLN A 790 -0.32 -26.81 -24.65
C GLN A 790 0.58 -25.64 -24.28
N VAL A 791 0.47 -25.20 -23.03
CA VAL A 791 1.00 -23.90 -22.61
C VAL A 791 2.24 -24.01 -21.73
N GLY A 792 2.55 -25.20 -21.20
CA GLY A 792 3.75 -25.37 -20.39
C GLY A 792 3.74 -26.62 -19.53
N GLU A 793 4.36 -26.53 -18.36
CA GLU A 793 4.56 -27.66 -17.44
C GLU A 793 4.68 -27.20 -15.98
N LEU A 794 4.51 -28.15 -15.04
CA LEU A 794 4.83 -27.95 -13.63
C LEU A 794 6.32 -28.17 -13.36
N ARG A 795 6.89 -27.33 -12.49
CA ARG A 795 8.29 -27.45 -12.03
C ARG A 795 8.38 -27.40 -10.51
N VAL A 796 9.52 -27.84 -9.98
CA VAL A 796 9.83 -27.68 -8.55
C VAL A 796 9.93 -26.20 -8.23
N LYS A 797 9.22 -25.76 -7.18
CA LYS A 797 9.24 -24.37 -6.74
C LYS A 797 10.47 -24.08 -5.89
N ASN A 798 11.29 -23.13 -6.32
CA ASN A 798 12.45 -22.68 -5.55
C ASN A 798 12.07 -21.62 -4.49
N ALA A 799 12.93 -21.42 -3.50
CA ALA A 799 12.69 -20.41 -2.47
C ALA A 799 12.64 -19.00 -3.08
N GLY A 800 11.54 -18.28 -2.83
CA GLY A 800 11.30 -16.93 -3.38
C GLY A 800 10.72 -16.90 -4.79
N GLU A 801 10.52 -18.05 -5.45
CA GLU A 801 9.90 -18.13 -6.77
C GLU A 801 8.38 -17.92 -6.69
N GLU A 802 7.79 -17.31 -7.71
CA GLU A 802 6.34 -17.19 -7.86
C GLU A 802 5.70 -18.56 -8.12
N SER A 803 4.42 -18.73 -7.75
CA SER A 803 3.69 -19.98 -7.99
C SER A 803 3.24 -20.17 -9.44
N CYS A 804 3.24 -19.10 -10.23
CA CYS A 804 2.89 -19.11 -11.66
C CYS A 804 3.83 -18.14 -12.38
N VAL A 805 4.73 -18.68 -13.20
CA VAL A 805 5.73 -17.93 -13.96
C VAL A 805 5.28 -17.87 -15.41
N LEU A 806 5.11 -16.65 -15.93
CA LEU A 806 4.74 -16.42 -17.33
C LEU A 806 5.99 -16.03 -18.14
N THR A 807 6.26 -16.74 -19.23
CA THR A 807 7.36 -16.43 -20.16
C THR A 807 6.83 -15.99 -21.52
N GLY A 808 7.54 -15.09 -22.21
CA GLY A 808 7.15 -14.62 -23.54
C GLY A 808 6.13 -13.49 -23.55
N LEU A 809 5.95 -12.79 -22.42
CA LEU A 809 5.00 -11.67 -22.28
C LEU A 809 5.29 -10.51 -23.24
N GLU A 810 6.54 -10.35 -23.64
CA GLU A 810 6.97 -9.38 -24.65
C GLU A 810 6.31 -9.61 -26.02
N SER A 811 5.85 -10.84 -26.31
CA SER A 811 5.09 -11.13 -27.53
C SER A 811 3.73 -10.42 -27.58
N TRP A 812 3.21 -9.97 -26.44
CA TRP A 812 1.98 -9.19 -26.36
C TRP A 812 2.21 -7.68 -26.55
N ASP A 813 3.47 -7.24 -26.63
CA ASP A 813 3.85 -5.85 -26.92
C ASP A 813 4.01 -5.57 -28.42
N ALA A 814 3.99 -6.62 -29.26
CA ALA A 814 4.25 -6.58 -30.69
C ALA A 814 3.06 -6.12 -31.56
#